data_AF-A0A0R2M2M4-F1
#
_entry.id   AF-A0A0R2M2M4-F1
#
_cell.length_a   1.000
_cell.length_b   1.000
_cell.length_c   1.000
_cell.angle_alpha   90.00
_cell.angle_beta   90.00
_cell.angle_gamma   90.00
#
_symmetry.space_group_name_H-M   'P 1'
#
loop_
_entity.id
_entity.type
_entity.pdbx_description
1 polymer ?
#
loop_
_entity_poly.entity_id
_entity_poly.type
_entity_poly.pdbx_seq_one_letter_code
_entity_poly.pdbx_strand_id
1 'polypeptide(L)'
;MNLKQHVALGMALLGSAALIGTSTQPNNVVASKRRGKKVTKVSKTYRTKATKVSHKSYYSLSKTGKTYKLSGSLKKPVLKANHTLKHYVKTTWTRSKQMVVTKKGKKVRYYYVTNAKDHAAGWVKASALKAGKNGQATTPKKVATKAYYKNAKAGKIYQLKGKNRYVTLKSARKLAANKKYTRTQKRYVYKHGKKMTYYYVKQGKTKGWVWSGDLTTKMPAKAKAKFKAKAKAKAKAKSKAKAKSKAKAKAKSKAKAKAKAKAKSKSKSKAKAKAKAKSKAKAKAKSKRGLTTRGATANGITTYHTTGDVIAPYLSKNFSTVKVPNAYFVKNYAYQYSASYHADQTLQPKSETLGVVRHMGANSNYDLRSTMYLPLDSANEKGRNSNPQSATFSKDDHYLYVMYVDKSGTDADTQKGWVIRYDWQKLTALGTRKNGQMELIRQAAVDQYHDRVTSQDRAILNCIKVGPTFNSGHAQSLTLNPKTNELWFIKDHKSGVKAMVERLNASTLKPDAAVNFTLKSTLSMGGVLTFDNAGNAYFWTHTVAAWPTAPVNSAKIYKGQISTKRVRFSLVMQGLSKGPGEIVQSMGYNQANKRLYLVSNGSIFSVPTSKLGHLKSSDVSATNFTGKREFEGVAFMHRSNSGYVLLNRGPALYQMNNK
;
A
#
# COMPACT_ATOMS: atom_id res chain seq x y z
N MET A 1 50.79 23.26 -15.95
CA MET A 1 51.75 23.20 -14.82
C MET A 1 52.17 21.75 -14.61
N ASN A 2 53.48 21.53 -14.59
CA ASN A 2 54.24 20.27 -14.70
C ASN A 2 54.04 19.24 -13.59
N LEU A 3 54.30 17.96 -13.93
CA LEU A 3 55.39 17.11 -13.41
C LEU A 3 55.37 15.78 -14.25
N LYS A 4 56.27 15.47 -15.19
CA LYS A 4 57.68 14.96 -15.10
C LYS A 4 57.85 13.77 -14.14
N GLN A 5 58.58 12.67 -14.36
CA GLN A 5 59.46 12.03 -15.39
C GLN A 5 59.72 10.58 -14.83
N HIS A 6 60.02 9.48 -15.56
CA HIS A 6 61.25 9.06 -16.29
C HIS A 6 60.97 7.67 -16.95
N VAL A 7 61.24 7.40 -18.25
CA VAL A 7 62.49 6.88 -18.93
C VAL A 7 62.80 5.39 -18.59
N ALA A 8 63.20 4.46 -19.48
CA ALA A 8 63.22 4.27 -20.93
C ALA A 8 63.66 2.81 -21.31
N LEU A 9 63.34 2.41 -22.55
CA LEU A 9 64.01 1.51 -23.52
C LEU A 9 64.61 0.13 -23.18
N GLY A 10 64.35 -0.82 -24.09
CA GLY A 10 65.17 -2.01 -24.33
C GLY A 10 64.53 -3.01 -25.32
N MET A 11 64.70 -2.79 -26.63
CA MET A 11 64.49 -3.80 -27.70
C MET A 11 65.74 -4.69 -27.82
N ALA A 12 65.56 -5.98 -28.12
CA ALA A 12 66.53 -6.78 -28.88
C ALA A 12 65.82 -7.94 -29.61
N LEU A 13 65.99 -7.97 -30.94
CA LEU A 13 65.74 -9.11 -31.82
C LEU A 13 66.82 -10.19 -31.63
N LEU A 14 66.47 -11.44 -31.91
CA LEU A 14 67.35 -12.43 -32.57
C LEU A 14 66.45 -13.44 -33.30
N GLY A 15 66.63 -13.56 -34.62
CA GLY A 15 66.04 -14.60 -35.46
C GLY A 15 67.07 -15.69 -35.78
N SER A 16 66.58 -16.80 -36.36
CA SER A 16 67.25 -17.75 -37.29
C SER A 16 66.24 -18.89 -37.58
N ALA A 17 65.66 -18.94 -38.78
CA ALA A 17 66.01 -19.82 -39.91
C ALA A 17 65.31 -21.20 -39.84
N ALA A 18 64.28 -21.47 -40.66
CA ALA A 18 64.33 -22.05 -42.03
C ALA A 18 64.17 -23.61 -41.96
N LEU A 19 63.45 -24.39 -42.78
CA LEU A 19 63.07 -24.35 -44.20
C LEU A 19 61.91 -25.36 -44.48
N ILE A 20 61.15 -25.09 -45.57
CA ILE A 20 60.54 -26.01 -46.57
C ILE A 20 59.43 -27.01 -46.10
N GLY A 21 58.30 -27.21 -46.79
CA GLY A 21 57.92 -26.80 -48.15
C GLY A 21 56.43 -27.00 -48.51
N THR A 22 56.00 -26.14 -49.44
CA THR A 22 55.19 -26.39 -50.67
C THR A 22 53.98 -27.33 -50.61
N SER A 23 52.77 -26.77 -50.76
CA SER A 23 51.92 -26.83 -51.99
C SER A 23 50.87 -27.95 -51.88
N THR A 24 49.61 -27.90 -52.34
CA THR A 24 48.83 -27.09 -53.28
C THR A 24 47.34 -27.16 -52.89
N GLN A 25 46.55 -26.16 -53.28
CA GLN A 25 45.08 -26.21 -53.39
C GLN A 25 44.64 -27.02 -54.65
N PRO A 26 43.35 -27.08 -55.03
CA PRO A 26 42.14 -27.57 -54.33
C PRO A 26 41.42 -28.64 -55.19
N ASN A 27 40.38 -29.31 -54.66
CA ASN A 27 39.30 -29.82 -55.51
C ASN A 27 38.00 -30.07 -54.74
N ASN A 28 36.90 -29.62 -55.35
CA ASN A 28 35.52 -29.97 -55.02
C ASN A 28 35.33 -31.49 -55.02
N VAL A 29 34.38 -32.03 -54.23
CA VAL A 29 33.06 -32.56 -54.68
C VAL A 29 32.38 -33.26 -53.47
N VAL A 30 31.04 -33.19 -53.47
CA VAL A 30 30.05 -34.13 -52.90
C VAL A 30 29.52 -33.84 -51.50
N ALA A 31 28.28 -33.33 -51.50
CA ALA A 31 27.35 -33.37 -50.39
C ALA A 31 27.04 -34.82 -49.97
N SER A 32 27.25 -35.14 -48.68
CA SER A 32 26.59 -36.29 -48.05
C SER A 32 25.72 -35.85 -46.87
N LYS A 33 24.41 -36.05 -47.01
CA LYS A 33 23.41 -35.95 -45.94
C LYS A 33 23.70 -37.01 -44.87
N ARG A 34 24.42 -36.66 -43.81
CA ARG A 34 24.40 -37.45 -42.56
C ARG A 34 23.30 -36.94 -41.63
N ARG A 35 22.20 -37.70 -41.59
CA ARG A 35 21.15 -37.66 -40.56
C ARG A 35 21.79 -37.72 -39.17
N GLY A 36 21.92 -36.57 -38.53
CA GLY A 36 22.34 -36.45 -37.14
C GLY A 36 21.33 -37.12 -36.21
N LYS A 37 21.79 -38.19 -35.55
CA LYS A 37 21.12 -38.95 -34.49
C LYS A 37 20.47 -37.98 -33.47
N LYS A 38 19.15 -38.05 -33.34
CA LYS A 38 18.36 -37.28 -32.35
C LYS A 38 18.85 -37.68 -30.94
N VAL A 39 19.70 -36.87 -30.31
CA VAL A 39 20.08 -37.06 -28.91
C VAL A 39 18.88 -36.71 -28.05
N THR A 40 18.09 -37.72 -27.68
CA THR A 40 17.06 -37.61 -26.66
C THR A 40 17.74 -37.27 -25.33
N LYS A 41 17.72 -35.99 -24.95
CA LYS A 41 18.19 -35.50 -23.64
C LYS A 41 17.37 -36.17 -22.52
N VAL A 42 17.83 -37.33 -22.04
CA VAL A 42 17.24 -37.98 -20.86
C VAL A 42 17.40 -37.02 -19.68
N SER A 43 16.30 -36.47 -19.20
CA SER A 43 16.32 -35.53 -18.08
C SER A 43 16.67 -36.25 -16.77
N LYS A 44 17.95 -36.29 -16.41
CA LYS A 44 18.39 -36.90 -15.15
C LYS A 44 18.14 -35.94 -13.98
N THR A 45 17.58 -36.45 -12.88
CA THR A 45 17.44 -35.71 -11.61
C THR A 45 18.70 -35.95 -10.78
N TYR A 46 19.36 -34.92 -10.27
CA TYR A 46 20.59 -35.04 -9.48
C TYR A 46 20.64 -33.98 -8.37
N ARG A 47 21.58 -34.11 -7.42
CA ARG A 47 21.76 -33.16 -6.31
C ARG A 47 23.23 -32.85 -6.02
N THR A 48 23.47 -31.71 -5.37
CA THR A 48 24.77 -31.40 -4.75
C THR A 48 24.96 -32.21 -3.46
N LYS A 49 26.22 -32.33 -2.99
CA LYS A 49 26.52 -32.78 -1.63
C LYS A 49 25.81 -31.86 -0.62
N ALA A 50 25.40 -32.44 0.52
CA ALA A 50 24.75 -31.69 1.58
C ALA A 50 25.82 -31.00 2.42
N THR A 51 25.81 -29.67 2.48
CA THR A 51 26.78 -28.89 3.25
C THR A 51 26.19 -28.46 4.58
N LYS A 52 26.98 -28.53 5.66
CA LYS A 52 26.63 -27.89 6.93
C LYS A 52 26.58 -26.37 6.73
N VAL A 53 25.65 -25.70 7.40
CA VAL A 53 25.50 -24.25 7.37
C VAL A 53 25.15 -23.74 8.75
N SER A 54 25.35 -22.44 8.98
CA SER A 54 24.97 -21.80 10.24
C SER A 54 23.51 -22.06 10.61
N HIS A 55 23.29 -22.32 11.90
CA HIS A 55 21.95 -22.53 12.43
C HIS A 55 21.12 -21.27 12.28
N LYS A 56 19.97 -21.37 11.60
CA LYS A 56 19.07 -20.24 11.40
C LYS A 56 17.62 -20.65 11.57
N SER A 57 16.87 -19.85 12.34
CA SER A 57 15.45 -20.10 12.60
C SER A 57 14.58 -19.65 11.43
N TYR A 58 13.59 -20.48 11.13
CA TYR A 58 12.57 -20.27 10.13
C TYR A 58 11.20 -20.68 10.68
N TYR A 59 10.14 -20.24 10.01
CA TYR A 59 8.79 -20.75 10.18
C TYR A 59 8.17 -20.97 8.80
N SER A 60 7.11 -21.78 8.71
CA SER A 60 6.36 -21.98 7.47
C SER A 60 4.90 -21.62 7.67
N LEU A 61 4.31 -21.00 6.66
CA LEU A 61 2.85 -20.81 6.56
C LEU A 61 2.26 -21.68 5.44
N SER A 62 3.07 -22.52 4.80
CA SER A 62 2.67 -23.34 3.68
C SER A 62 1.59 -24.35 4.10
N LYS A 63 0.52 -24.42 3.32
CA LYS A 63 -0.58 -25.38 3.52
C LYS A 63 -0.35 -26.71 2.82
N THR A 64 0.50 -26.71 1.79
CA THR A 64 0.76 -27.86 0.91
C THR A 64 2.20 -28.37 0.98
N GLY A 65 3.12 -27.58 1.55
CA GLY A 65 4.53 -27.94 1.64
C GLY A 65 4.77 -29.12 2.58
N LYS A 66 5.84 -29.87 2.28
CA LYS A 66 6.25 -31.06 3.03
C LYS A 66 7.75 -30.99 3.34
N THR A 67 8.18 -31.68 4.39
CA THR A 67 9.56 -32.11 4.55
C THR A 67 9.76 -33.48 3.89
N TYR A 68 11.01 -33.83 3.60
CA TYR A 68 11.39 -35.06 2.91
C TYR A 68 12.56 -35.75 3.62
N LYS A 69 12.51 -37.08 3.74
CA LYS A 69 13.68 -37.94 3.96
C LYS A 69 14.43 -38.07 2.63
N LEU A 70 15.75 -38.03 2.69
CA LEU A 70 16.63 -38.15 1.53
C LEU A 70 17.28 -39.53 1.52
N SER A 71 17.20 -40.22 0.38
CA SER A 71 17.93 -41.46 0.09
C SER A 71 18.47 -41.43 -1.35
N GLY A 72 19.20 -42.48 -1.74
CA GLY A 72 19.80 -42.59 -3.07
C GLY A 72 21.09 -41.78 -3.26
N SER A 73 21.71 -41.95 -4.42
CA SER A 73 23.00 -41.33 -4.74
C SER A 73 22.87 -39.87 -5.19
N LEU A 74 23.99 -39.17 -5.39
CA LEU A 74 24.00 -37.81 -5.92
C LEU A 74 23.39 -37.73 -7.33
N LYS A 75 23.57 -38.79 -8.15
CA LYS A 75 23.09 -38.88 -9.53
C LYS A 75 21.64 -39.39 -9.64
N LYS A 76 21.10 -40.00 -8.58
CA LYS A 76 19.71 -40.51 -8.50
C LYS A 76 19.11 -40.28 -7.09
N PRO A 77 18.86 -39.02 -6.68
CA PRO A 77 18.36 -38.73 -5.35
C PRO A 77 16.86 -39.01 -5.24
N VAL A 78 16.45 -39.56 -4.09
CA VAL A 78 15.04 -39.85 -3.76
C VAL A 78 14.63 -38.99 -2.56
N LEU A 79 13.52 -38.26 -2.71
CA LEU A 79 12.93 -37.43 -1.66
C LEU A 79 11.56 -38.00 -1.26
N LYS A 80 11.51 -38.80 -0.19
CA LYS A 80 10.26 -39.36 0.34
C LYS A 80 9.67 -38.41 1.37
N ALA A 81 8.44 -37.92 1.14
CA ALA A 81 7.80 -37.00 2.07
C ALA A 81 7.61 -37.65 3.46
N ASN A 82 7.83 -36.90 4.54
CA ASN A 82 7.69 -37.41 5.92
C ASN A 82 6.86 -36.54 6.88
N HIS A 83 6.84 -35.21 6.72
CA HIS A 83 5.96 -34.35 7.53
C HIS A 83 5.28 -33.28 6.68
N THR A 84 4.01 -32.99 6.95
CA THR A 84 3.27 -31.91 6.28
C THR A 84 3.38 -30.61 7.05
N LEU A 85 3.87 -29.54 6.41
CA LEU A 85 4.16 -28.26 7.06
C LEU A 85 2.90 -27.57 7.65
N LYS A 86 1.70 -27.90 7.16
CA LYS A 86 0.43 -27.38 7.69
C LYS A 86 0.23 -27.65 9.18
N HIS A 87 0.79 -28.74 9.71
CA HIS A 87 0.72 -29.10 11.14
C HIS A 87 1.73 -28.34 12.00
N TYR A 88 2.65 -27.59 11.37
CA TYR A 88 3.78 -26.89 12.01
C TYR A 88 3.74 -25.38 11.82
N VAL A 89 2.59 -24.83 11.39
CA VAL A 89 2.46 -23.38 11.11
C VAL A 89 2.62 -22.47 12.33
N LYS A 90 2.61 -23.04 13.53
CA LYS A 90 2.80 -22.33 14.81
C LYS A 90 4.16 -22.61 15.47
N THR A 91 5.07 -23.30 14.79
CA THR A 91 6.36 -23.73 15.37
C THR A 91 7.55 -23.17 14.59
N THR A 92 8.73 -23.30 15.19
CA THR A 92 10.00 -22.87 14.61
C THR A 92 10.74 -24.06 14.04
N TRP A 93 11.31 -23.90 12.85
CA TRP A 93 12.23 -24.81 12.18
C TRP A 93 13.65 -24.24 12.26
N THR A 94 14.63 -25.03 12.66
CA THR A 94 16.04 -24.61 12.66
C THR A 94 16.77 -25.31 11.52
N ARG A 95 17.30 -24.54 10.58
CA ARG A 95 18.14 -25.04 9.48
C ARG A 95 19.53 -25.41 10.00
N SER A 96 20.07 -26.55 9.57
CA SER A 96 21.46 -26.96 9.85
C SER A 96 22.27 -27.38 8.61
N LYS A 97 21.61 -27.75 7.51
CA LYS A 97 22.27 -28.12 6.24
C LYS A 97 21.55 -27.55 5.03
N GLN A 98 22.22 -27.50 3.88
CA GLN A 98 21.61 -27.17 2.59
C GLN A 98 22.09 -28.08 1.46
N MET A 99 21.28 -28.20 0.40
CA MET A 99 21.66 -28.82 -0.87
C MET A 99 20.82 -28.22 -2.01
N VAL A 100 21.26 -28.42 -3.25
CA VAL A 100 20.48 -28.10 -4.45
C VAL A 100 20.11 -29.39 -5.16
N VAL A 101 18.84 -29.53 -5.54
CA VAL A 101 18.35 -30.63 -6.38
C VAL A 101 18.00 -30.05 -7.75
N THR A 102 18.55 -30.63 -8.80
CA THR A 102 18.28 -30.28 -10.20
C THR A 102 17.39 -31.35 -10.82
N LYS A 103 16.20 -30.96 -11.29
CA LYS A 103 15.29 -31.85 -12.02
C LYS A 103 14.92 -31.17 -13.34
N LYS A 104 15.16 -31.83 -14.47
CA LYS A 104 14.86 -31.27 -15.80
C LYS A 104 15.46 -29.86 -15.99
N GLY A 105 16.73 -29.68 -15.60
CA GLY A 105 17.42 -28.38 -15.64
C GLY A 105 17.01 -27.36 -14.56
N LYS A 106 15.89 -27.57 -13.85
CA LYS A 106 15.42 -26.66 -12.80
C LYS A 106 16.12 -26.93 -11.47
N LYS A 107 16.86 -25.94 -10.96
CA LYS A 107 17.56 -26.00 -9.67
C LYS A 107 16.65 -25.55 -8.53
N VAL A 108 16.52 -26.37 -7.48
CA VAL A 108 15.74 -26.06 -6.28
C VAL A 108 16.61 -26.23 -5.03
N ARG A 109 16.70 -25.18 -4.22
CA ARG A 109 17.42 -25.23 -2.93
C ARG A 109 16.57 -25.87 -1.85
N TYR A 110 17.15 -26.83 -1.14
CA TYR A 110 16.58 -27.50 0.02
C TYR A 110 17.39 -27.18 1.27
N TYR A 111 16.70 -27.02 2.40
CA TYR A 111 17.28 -26.90 3.73
C TYR A 111 16.92 -28.12 4.55
N TYR A 112 17.90 -28.68 5.26
CA TYR A 112 17.62 -29.65 6.30
C TYR A 112 17.24 -28.89 7.57
N VAL A 113 16.06 -29.17 8.11
CA VAL A 113 15.50 -28.45 9.26
C VAL A 113 15.02 -29.40 10.35
N THR A 114 15.09 -28.95 11.59
CA THR A 114 14.53 -29.64 12.78
C THR A 114 13.53 -28.75 13.49
N ASN A 115 12.39 -29.31 13.94
CA ASN A 115 11.30 -28.56 14.56
C ASN A 115 11.49 -28.40 16.08
N ALA A 116 11.23 -27.20 16.59
CA ALA A 116 11.37 -26.90 18.01
C ALA A 116 10.29 -27.54 18.92
N LYS A 117 9.16 -28.01 18.36
CA LYS A 117 8.05 -28.59 19.13
C LYS A 117 8.34 -30.04 19.55
N ASP A 118 8.64 -30.88 18.57
CA ASP A 118 8.66 -32.35 18.65
C ASP A 118 9.88 -32.95 17.94
N HIS A 119 10.86 -32.12 17.55
CA HIS A 119 12.07 -32.54 16.85
C HIS A 119 11.84 -33.20 15.48
N ALA A 120 10.64 -33.06 14.90
CA ALA A 120 10.40 -33.47 13.51
C ALA A 120 11.45 -32.86 12.58
N ALA A 121 12.02 -33.65 11.68
CA ALA A 121 13.15 -33.22 10.86
C ALA A 121 13.05 -33.71 9.41
N GLY A 122 13.67 -32.96 8.50
CA GLY A 122 13.76 -33.35 7.10
C GLY A 122 14.19 -32.23 6.18
N TRP A 123 14.36 -32.56 4.90
CA TRP A 123 14.67 -31.62 3.84
C TRP A 123 13.41 -30.88 3.41
N VAL A 124 13.47 -29.57 3.27
CA VAL A 124 12.33 -28.75 2.82
C VAL A 124 12.80 -27.74 1.80
N LYS A 125 11.97 -27.44 0.80
CA LYS A 125 12.27 -26.37 -0.17
C LYS A 125 12.47 -25.06 0.58
N ALA A 126 13.57 -24.36 0.30
CA ALA A 126 13.89 -23.09 0.95
C ALA A 126 12.76 -22.05 0.77
N SER A 127 12.08 -22.07 -0.38
CA SER A 127 10.94 -21.19 -0.69
C SER A 127 9.70 -21.44 0.17
N ALA A 128 9.59 -22.60 0.83
CA ALA A 128 8.48 -22.90 1.73
C ALA A 128 8.70 -22.36 3.16
N LEU A 129 9.86 -21.74 3.42
CA LEU A 129 10.25 -21.21 4.73
C LEU A 129 10.39 -19.68 4.70
N LYS A 130 10.05 -19.05 5.82
CA LYS A 130 10.27 -17.63 6.10
C LYS A 130 11.19 -17.48 7.29
N ALA A 131 12.16 -16.57 7.23
CA ALA A 131 13.13 -16.39 8.31
C ALA A 131 12.46 -15.91 9.61
N GLY A 132 12.90 -16.45 10.75
CA GLY A 132 12.49 -16.02 12.08
C GLY A 132 11.85 -17.11 12.94
N LYS A 133 11.62 -16.79 14.21
CA LYS A 133 11.03 -17.68 15.21
C LYS A 133 9.50 -17.58 15.22
N ASN A 134 8.83 -18.67 15.58
CA ASN A 134 7.39 -18.75 15.74
C ASN A 134 7.00 -19.78 16.81
N GLY A 135 6.13 -19.40 17.73
CA GLY A 135 5.70 -20.24 18.85
C GLY A 135 6.71 -20.42 19.98
N GLN A 136 7.91 -19.85 19.86
CA GLN A 136 8.91 -19.83 20.93
C GLN A 136 8.67 -18.68 21.90
N ALA A 137 9.16 -18.79 23.13
CA ALA A 137 9.12 -17.72 24.12
C ALA A 137 10.41 -17.64 24.94
N THR A 138 10.69 -16.47 25.49
CA THR A 138 11.79 -16.30 26.45
C THR A 138 11.33 -16.65 27.85
N THR A 139 12.28 -16.93 28.75
CA THR A 139 12.02 -17.04 30.19
C THR A 139 11.40 -15.74 30.72
N PRO A 140 10.34 -15.83 31.54
CA PRO A 140 9.78 -14.69 32.25
C PRO A 140 10.82 -13.96 33.09
N LYS A 141 10.96 -12.65 32.90
CA LYS A 141 11.75 -11.78 33.79
C LYS A 141 10.82 -11.05 34.75
N LYS A 142 11.14 -11.06 36.05
CA LYS A 142 10.51 -10.18 37.04
C LYS A 142 10.84 -8.73 36.67
N VAL A 143 9.87 -7.84 36.81
CA VAL A 143 10.04 -6.41 36.51
C VAL A 143 9.31 -5.58 37.55
N ALA A 144 9.75 -4.34 37.75
CA ALA A 144 9.09 -3.38 38.65
C ALA A 144 7.58 -3.33 38.39
N THR A 145 6.81 -3.29 39.48
CA THR A 145 5.35 -3.30 39.38
C THR A 145 4.86 -2.00 38.75
N LYS A 146 3.90 -2.11 37.82
CA LYS A 146 3.35 -0.94 37.13
C LYS A 146 1.88 -1.17 36.79
N ALA A 147 1.06 -0.15 37.00
CA ALA A 147 -0.37 -0.18 36.73
C ALA A 147 -0.67 0.08 35.25
N TYR A 148 -1.56 -0.74 34.69
CA TYR A 148 -2.08 -0.63 33.34
C TYR A 148 -3.61 -0.77 33.33
N TYR A 149 -4.20 -0.32 32.24
CA TYR A 149 -5.62 -0.42 31.91
C TYR A 149 -5.76 -1.03 30.52
N LYS A 150 -6.95 -1.56 30.23
CA LYS A 150 -7.29 -2.00 28.88
C LYS A 150 -7.20 -0.83 27.90
N ASN A 151 -6.51 -1.03 26.78
CA ASN A 151 -6.48 -0.09 25.65
C ASN A 151 -7.85 -0.07 24.91
N ALA A 152 -8.08 0.88 24.00
CA ALA A 152 -9.33 0.98 23.24
C ALA A 152 -9.59 -0.25 22.35
N LYS A 153 -8.54 -0.99 21.97
CA LYS A 153 -8.63 -2.27 21.26
C LYS A 153 -8.97 -3.40 22.24
N ALA A 154 -9.83 -4.33 21.83
CA ALA A 154 -10.13 -5.51 22.63
C ALA A 154 -8.87 -6.36 22.86
N GLY A 155 -8.63 -6.81 24.10
CA GLY A 155 -7.49 -7.65 24.46
C GLY A 155 -7.87 -8.75 25.45
N LYS A 156 -7.05 -9.80 25.53
CA LYS A 156 -7.30 -10.97 26.39
C LYS A 156 -6.11 -11.27 27.30
N ILE A 157 -6.41 -11.86 28.45
CA ILE A 157 -5.47 -12.40 29.42
C ILE A 157 -5.35 -13.90 29.14
N TYR A 158 -4.14 -14.34 28.79
CA TYR A 158 -3.85 -15.70 28.39
C TYR A 158 -3.08 -16.49 29.46
N GLN A 159 -3.34 -17.79 29.54
CA GLN A 159 -2.39 -18.74 30.13
C GLN A 159 -1.48 -19.31 29.05
N LEU A 160 -0.17 -19.27 29.29
CA LEU A 160 0.81 -19.91 28.42
C LEU A 160 1.09 -21.33 28.93
N LYS A 161 0.99 -22.33 28.05
CA LYS A 161 1.34 -23.73 28.34
C LYS A 161 2.50 -24.18 27.43
N GLY A 162 3.42 -24.97 27.98
CA GLY A 162 4.56 -25.55 27.24
C GLY A 162 5.92 -24.97 27.64
N LYS A 163 6.99 -25.55 27.10
CA LYS A 163 8.38 -25.12 27.32
C LYS A 163 8.72 -23.92 26.42
N ASN A 164 9.76 -23.15 26.74
CA ASN A 164 10.19 -21.98 25.96
C ASN A 164 10.42 -22.27 24.45
N ARG A 165 10.83 -23.50 24.11
CA ARG A 165 10.99 -23.96 22.73
C ARG A 165 9.67 -24.06 21.94
N TYR A 166 8.54 -24.18 22.64
CA TYR A 166 7.20 -24.16 22.06
C TYR A 166 6.13 -23.87 23.14
N VAL A 167 5.51 -22.70 23.06
CA VAL A 167 4.42 -22.27 23.95
C VAL A 167 3.10 -22.11 23.19
N THR A 168 2.00 -22.40 23.85
CA THR A 168 0.64 -22.19 23.35
C THR A 168 -0.17 -21.31 24.29
N LEU A 169 -1.08 -20.51 23.74
CA LEU A 169 -2.04 -19.70 24.50
C LEU A 169 -3.32 -20.53 24.66
N LYS A 170 -3.61 -21.00 25.88
CA LYS A 170 -4.68 -22.01 26.13
C LYS A 170 -6.00 -21.41 26.61
N SER A 171 -5.99 -20.58 27.66
CA SER A 171 -7.22 -20.00 28.22
C SER A 171 -7.16 -18.49 28.13
N ALA A 172 -8.17 -17.86 27.52
CA ALA A 172 -8.18 -16.43 27.23
C ALA A 172 -9.39 -15.74 27.85
N ARG A 173 -9.19 -14.92 28.89
CA ARG A 173 -10.26 -14.09 29.49
C ARG A 173 -10.21 -12.68 28.92
N LYS A 174 -11.36 -12.08 28.57
CA LYS A 174 -11.39 -10.71 28.05
C LYS A 174 -10.91 -9.72 29.12
N LEU A 175 -10.12 -8.72 28.72
CA LEU A 175 -9.79 -7.59 29.59
C LEU A 175 -11.08 -6.79 29.85
N ALA A 176 -11.38 -6.60 31.13
CA ALA A 176 -12.53 -5.84 31.58
C ALA A 176 -12.26 -4.34 31.45
N ALA A 177 -13.27 -3.60 31.00
CA ALA A 177 -13.19 -2.14 30.91
C ALA A 177 -13.05 -1.53 32.31
N ASN A 178 -12.30 -0.43 32.42
CA ASN A 178 -12.14 0.35 33.65
C ASN A 178 -11.52 -0.41 34.84
N LYS A 179 -10.94 -1.59 34.64
CA LYS A 179 -10.18 -2.31 35.66
C LYS A 179 -8.69 -1.96 35.58
N LYS A 180 -8.04 -1.93 36.75
CA LYS A 180 -6.59 -1.75 36.91
C LYS A 180 -5.92 -3.11 36.93
N TYR A 181 -4.90 -3.29 36.09
CA TYR A 181 -4.09 -4.49 35.97
C TYR A 181 -2.65 -4.17 36.38
N THR A 182 -2.10 -4.87 37.36
CA THR A 182 -0.73 -4.65 37.83
C THR A 182 0.22 -5.62 37.12
N ARG A 183 1.16 -5.09 36.34
CA ARG A 183 2.24 -5.88 35.73
C ARG A 183 3.24 -6.31 36.79
N THR A 184 3.67 -7.57 36.77
CA THR A 184 4.74 -8.11 37.63
C THR A 184 5.88 -8.79 36.88
N GLN A 185 5.65 -9.24 35.65
CA GLN A 185 6.68 -9.89 34.83
C GLN A 185 6.56 -9.46 33.35
N LYS A 186 7.65 -9.66 32.60
CA LYS A 186 7.72 -9.45 31.16
C LYS A 186 8.37 -10.67 30.51
N ARG A 187 7.84 -11.10 29.37
CA ARG A 187 8.50 -12.07 28.49
C ARG A 187 8.23 -11.74 27.02
N TYR A 188 8.98 -12.38 26.13
CA TYR A 188 8.72 -12.31 24.71
C TYR A 188 8.14 -13.63 24.20
N VAL A 189 7.18 -13.54 23.28
CA VAL A 189 6.67 -14.67 22.50
C VAL A 189 6.87 -14.33 21.03
N TYR A 190 7.46 -15.24 20.27
CA TYR A 190 7.72 -15.02 18.85
C TYR A 190 6.52 -15.47 18.03
N LYS A 191 6.01 -14.58 17.17
CA LYS A 191 4.91 -14.87 16.25
C LYS A 191 5.27 -14.38 14.85
N HIS A 192 5.35 -15.30 13.90
CA HIS A 192 5.69 -15.04 12.49
C HIS A 192 6.96 -14.18 12.35
N GLY A 193 8.05 -14.55 13.04
CA GLY A 193 9.31 -13.83 13.02
C GLY A 193 9.36 -12.59 13.92
N LYS A 194 8.22 -12.11 14.45
CA LYS A 194 8.15 -10.91 15.29
C LYS A 194 8.26 -11.25 16.78
N LYS A 195 9.08 -10.48 17.50
CA LYS A 195 9.24 -10.56 18.97
C LYS A 195 8.11 -9.79 19.66
N MET A 196 7.11 -10.49 20.19
CA MET A 196 5.94 -9.88 20.84
C MET A 196 6.15 -9.77 22.35
N THR A 197 6.02 -8.56 22.91
CA THR A 197 6.13 -8.34 24.35
C THR A 197 4.83 -8.69 25.06
N TYR A 198 4.92 -9.60 26.02
CA TYR A 198 3.83 -9.99 26.92
C TYR A 198 4.15 -9.57 28.35
N TYR A 199 3.13 -9.04 29.04
CA TYR A 199 3.17 -8.69 30.45
C TYR A 199 2.35 -9.68 31.25
N TYR A 200 2.91 -10.21 32.32
CA TYR A 200 2.12 -10.93 33.32
C TYR A 200 1.44 -9.89 34.20
N VAL A 201 0.11 -9.90 34.23
CA VAL A 201 -0.68 -8.96 35.01
C VAL A 201 -1.55 -9.66 36.04
N LYS A 202 -1.81 -8.97 37.15
CA LYS A 202 -2.72 -9.39 38.23
C LYS A 202 -3.83 -8.34 38.43
N GLN A 203 -5.07 -8.79 38.64
CA GLN A 203 -6.23 -7.98 38.99
C GLN A 203 -7.19 -8.82 39.85
N GLY A 204 -7.11 -8.68 41.18
CA GLY A 204 -7.79 -9.59 42.10
C GLY A 204 -7.37 -11.04 41.86
N LYS A 205 -8.34 -11.96 41.80
CA LYS A 205 -8.11 -13.38 41.46
C LYS A 205 -7.72 -13.61 39.98
N THR A 206 -7.87 -12.62 39.09
CA THR A 206 -7.54 -12.76 37.67
C THR A 206 -6.05 -12.48 37.42
N LYS A 207 -5.32 -13.45 36.88
CA LYS A 207 -3.90 -13.32 36.53
C LYS A 207 -3.57 -14.00 35.20
N GLY A 208 -2.57 -13.49 34.48
CA GLY A 208 -2.08 -14.13 33.25
C GLY A 208 -1.32 -13.17 32.33
N TRP A 209 -0.98 -13.67 31.15
CA TRP A 209 -0.16 -12.97 30.15
C TRP A 209 -1.03 -12.17 29.18
N VAL A 210 -0.73 -10.89 29.06
CA VAL A 210 -1.41 -9.96 28.16
C VAL A 210 -0.40 -9.41 27.19
N TRP A 211 -0.76 -9.32 25.90
CA TRP A 211 0.09 -8.64 24.94
C TRP A 211 0.16 -7.15 25.32
N SER A 212 1.39 -6.61 25.44
CA SER A 212 1.60 -5.25 25.94
C SER A 212 0.86 -4.16 25.16
N GLY A 213 0.57 -4.35 23.88
CA GLY A 213 -0.20 -3.39 23.07
C GLY A 213 -1.69 -3.32 23.41
N ASP A 214 -2.24 -4.31 24.11
CA ASP A 214 -3.62 -4.29 24.63
C ASP A 214 -3.73 -3.53 25.96
N LEU A 215 -2.59 -3.07 26.50
CA LEU A 215 -2.49 -2.34 27.75
C LEU A 215 -2.08 -0.88 27.51
N THR A 216 -2.57 0.01 28.36
CA THR A 216 -2.22 1.43 28.38
C THR A 216 -2.02 1.91 29.81
N THR A 217 -1.11 2.84 30.02
CA THR A 217 -0.96 3.53 31.31
C THR A 217 -2.00 4.63 31.49
N LYS A 218 -2.72 5.03 30.44
CA LYS A 218 -3.76 6.06 30.49
C LYS A 218 -5.00 5.52 31.18
N MET A 219 -5.32 6.09 32.34
CA MET A 219 -6.53 5.73 33.09
C MET A 219 -7.79 6.16 32.33
N PRO A 220 -8.77 5.26 32.09
CA PRO A 220 -9.99 5.60 31.37
C PRO A 220 -10.87 6.59 32.16
N ALA A 221 -11.63 7.43 31.45
CA ALA A 221 -12.39 8.54 32.03
C ALA A 221 -13.34 8.11 33.17
N LYS A 222 -14.03 6.97 33.01
CA LYS A 222 -14.93 6.41 34.04
C LYS A 222 -14.17 5.93 35.29
N ALA A 223 -12.99 5.33 35.12
CA ALA A 223 -12.11 4.98 36.25
C ALA A 223 -11.51 6.22 36.93
N LYS A 224 -11.14 7.25 36.15
CA LYS A 224 -10.65 8.55 36.66
C LYS A 224 -11.73 9.27 37.48
N ALA A 225 -12.98 9.24 37.02
CA ALA A 225 -14.12 9.80 37.75
C ALA A 225 -14.37 9.05 39.07
N LYS A 226 -14.37 7.71 39.05
CA LYS A 226 -14.54 6.88 40.26
C LYS A 226 -13.40 7.10 41.27
N PHE A 227 -12.17 7.24 40.81
CA PHE A 227 -11.02 7.55 41.67
C PHE A 227 -11.14 8.94 42.31
N LYS A 228 -11.48 9.98 41.53
CA LYS A 228 -11.72 11.33 42.05
C LYS A 228 -12.87 11.38 43.05
N ALA A 229 -13.96 10.65 42.81
CA ALA A 229 -15.09 10.54 43.73
C ALA A 229 -14.68 9.87 45.05
N LYS A 230 -13.95 8.75 44.99
CA LYS A 230 -13.46 8.04 46.19
C LYS A 230 -12.46 8.89 46.99
N ALA A 231 -11.58 9.64 46.31
CA ALA A 231 -10.65 10.57 46.96
C ALA A 231 -11.40 11.72 47.67
N LYS A 232 -12.40 12.32 47.02
CA LYS A 232 -13.26 13.34 47.64
C LYS A 232 -14.07 12.81 48.82
N ALA A 233 -14.58 11.59 48.74
CA ALA A 233 -15.30 10.95 49.85
C ALA A 233 -14.38 10.66 51.04
N LYS A 234 -13.15 10.17 50.80
CA LYS A 234 -12.16 9.92 51.86
C LYS A 234 -11.66 11.22 52.50
N ALA A 235 -11.52 12.30 51.72
CA ALA A 235 -11.20 13.64 52.22
C ALA A 235 -12.35 14.22 53.07
N LYS A 236 -13.61 14.08 52.62
CA LYS A 236 -14.79 14.50 53.40
C LYS A 236 -14.99 13.67 54.68
N ALA A 237 -14.64 12.38 54.68
CA ALA A 237 -14.69 11.55 55.87
C ALA A 237 -13.61 11.95 56.89
N LYS A 238 -12.37 12.23 56.43
CA LYS A 238 -11.31 12.77 57.29
C LYS A 238 -11.63 14.18 57.82
N SER A 239 -12.29 15.04 57.05
CA SER A 239 -12.70 16.37 57.51
C SER A 239 -13.90 16.33 58.48
N LYS A 240 -14.85 15.40 58.30
CA LYS A 240 -15.94 15.17 59.28
C LYS A 240 -15.43 14.52 60.58
N ALA A 241 -14.40 13.68 60.52
CA ALA A 241 -13.76 13.12 61.72
C ALA A 241 -12.99 14.21 62.51
N LYS A 242 -12.27 15.13 61.84
CA LYS A 242 -11.63 16.29 62.49
C LYS A 242 -12.61 17.37 62.96
N ALA A 243 -13.80 17.47 62.35
CA ALA A 243 -14.84 18.41 62.79
C ALA A 243 -15.66 17.89 63.99
N LYS A 244 -15.80 16.57 64.15
CA LYS A 244 -16.45 15.98 65.34
C LYS A 244 -15.54 15.95 66.59
N SER A 245 -14.22 16.09 66.45
CA SER A 245 -13.30 16.21 67.60
C SER A 245 -13.06 17.65 68.06
N LYS A 246 -13.57 18.67 67.34
CA LYS A 246 -13.51 20.10 67.74
C LYS A 246 -14.87 20.74 68.02
N ALA A 247 -15.97 19.99 67.89
CA ALA A 247 -17.34 20.45 68.15
C ALA A 247 -18.01 19.69 69.30
N LYS A 248 -17.22 19.31 70.33
CA LYS A 248 -17.73 18.88 71.65
C LYS A 248 -17.18 19.75 72.79
N ALA A 249 -16.66 20.94 72.46
CA ALA A 249 -16.18 21.95 73.39
C ALA A 249 -16.51 23.35 72.86
N LYS A 250 -17.77 23.78 73.06
CA LYS A 250 -18.29 25.17 73.22
C LYS A 250 -19.72 25.30 72.64
N ALA A 251 -20.61 25.77 73.52
CA ALA A 251 -21.96 26.32 73.32
C ALA A 251 -23.03 25.35 72.78
N LYS A 252 -24.12 24.97 73.48
CA LYS A 252 -24.94 25.67 74.50
C LYS A 252 -25.22 27.13 74.14
N SER A 253 -26.23 27.36 73.28
CA SER A 253 -27.20 28.48 73.39
C SER A 253 -28.16 28.56 72.19
N LYS A 254 -29.46 28.48 72.52
CA LYS A 254 -30.66 29.16 72.00
C LYS A 254 -30.75 29.67 70.54
N ALA A 255 -31.88 29.29 69.92
CA ALA A 255 -32.93 30.15 69.33
C ALA A 255 -33.25 30.05 67.81
N LYS A 256 -34.58 30.00 67.60
CA LYS A 256 -35.41 29.96 66.38
C LYS A 256 -35.20 31.17 65.43
N ALA A 257 -35.42 30.99 64.12
CA ALA A 257 -36.49 31.65 63.33
C ALA A 257 -36.35 31.49 61.80
N LYS A 258 -37.50 31.55 61.13
CA LYS A 258 -37.85 31.33 59.71
C LYS A 258 -37.23 32.34 58.72
N ALA A 259 -37.09 31.98 57.43
CA ALA A 259 -37.93 32.53 56.34
C ALA A 259 -37.45 32.18 54.91
N LYS A 260 -38.44 31.88 54.06
CA LYS A 260 -38.39 31.67 52.60
C LYS A 260 -38.08 32.97 51.85
N ALA A 261 -37.32 32.93 50.74
CA ALA A 261 -37.67 33.53 49.43
C ALA A 261 -36.54 33.47 48.37
N LYS A 262 -36.96 33.56 47.11
CA LYS A 262 -36.18 33.69 45.85
C LYS A 262 -35.62 32.41 45.21
N ALA A 263 -36.56 31.51 44.89
CA ALA A 263 -36.53 30.72 43.66
C ALA A 263 -37.17 31.50 42.50
N LYS A 264 -36.37 32.15 41.65
CA LYS A 264 -36.63 32.48 40.21
C LYS A 264 -35.62 33.53 39.72
N SER A 265 -34.36 33.13 39.47
CA SER A 265 -33.46 33.89 38.56
C SER A 265 -32.23 33.12 38.07
N LYS A 266 -31.99 31.87 38.52
CA LYS A 266 -30.77 31.10 38.19
C LYS A 266 -30.87 30.09 37.04
N SER A 267 -32.02 29.96 36.35
CA SER A 267 -32.20 28.90 35.33
C SER A 267 -31.89 29.32 33.88
N LYS A 268 -31.96 30.61 33.50
CA LYS A 268 -31.65 31.05 32.11
C LYS A 268 -30.17 31.37 31.86
N SER A 269 -29.41 31.85 32.85
CA SER A 269 -27.99 32.23 32.68
C SER A 269 -27.04 31.02 32.61
N LYS A 270 -27.33 29.93 33.34
CA LYS A 270 -26.50 28.71 33.36
C LYS A 270 -26.64 27.86 32.09
N ALA A 271 -27.80 27.91 31.41
CA ALA A 271 -28.06 27.19 30.16
C ALA A 271 -27.36 27.85 28.96
N LYS A 272 -27.44 29.18 28.84
CA LYS A 272 -26.77 29.96 27.77
C LYS A 272 -25.24 29.87 27.88
N ALA A 273 -24.69 29.92 29.09
CA ALA A 273 -23.24 29.75 29.32
C ALA A 273 -22.74 28.33 29.00
N LYS A 274 -23.49 27.28 29.37
CA LYS A 274 -23.16 25.89 28.98
C LYS A 274 -23.24 25.67 27.47
N ALA A 275 -24.21 26.27 26.79
CA ALA A 275 -24.35 26.18 25.34
C ALA A 275 -23.21 26.90 24.60
N LYS A 276 -22.85 28.12 25.01
CA LYS A 276 -21.73 28.91 24.43
C LYS A 276 -20.35 28.25 24.70
N ALA A 277 -20.18 27.62 25.86
CA ALA A 277 -18.98 26.83 26.17
C ALA A 277 -18.90 25.53 25.35
N LYS A 278 -20.03 24.83 25.14
CA LYS A 278 -20.10 23.60 24.32
C LYS A 278 -19.89 23.91 22.84
N SER A 279 -20.35 25.06 22.33
CA SER A 279 -20.11 25.51 20.96
C SER A 279 -18.66 25.96 20.73
N LYS A 280 -18.05 26.75 21.64
CA LYS A 280 -16.61 27.07 21.59
C LYS A 280 -15.72 25.83 21.70
N ALA A 281 -16.08 24.85 22.54
CA ALA A 281 -15.36 23.58 22.63
C ALA A 281 -15.50 22.72 21.36
N LYS A 282 -16.69 22.65 20.76
CA LYS A 282 -16.89 22.00 19.44
C LYS A 282 -16.11 22.71 18.33
N ALA A 283 -16.05 24.04 18.33
CA ALA A 283 -15.29 24.82 17.35
C ALA A 283 -13.77 24.62 17.51
N LYS A 284 -13.23 24.67 18.73
CA LYS A 284 -11.81 24.34 19.00
C LYS A 284 -11.49 22.89 18.62
N ALA A 285 -12.38 21.94 18.91
CA ALA A 285 -12.20 20.53 18.51
C ALA A 285 -12.27 20.32 16.98
N LYS A 286 -13.14 21.05 16.26
CA LYS A 286 -13.15 21.10 14.79
C LYS A 286 -11.83 21.68 14.25
N SER A 287 -11.28 22.73 14.86
CA SER A 287 -10.03 23.37 14.41
C SER A 287 -8.79 22.48 14.54
N LYS A 288 -8.76 21.59 15.54
CA LYS A 288 -7.65 20.67 15.80
C LYS A 288 -7.77 19.31 15.09
N ARG A 289 -8.92 18.99 14.50
CA ARG A 289 -9.11 17.69 13.81
C ARG A 289 -8.15 17.58 12.63
N GLY A 290 -7.52 16.41 12.54
CA GLY A 290 -6.70 16.09 11.39
C GLY A 290 -5.31 16.70 11.40
N LEU A 291 -4.93 17.49 12.42
CA LEU A 291 -3.55 17.92 12.59
C LEU A 291 -2.64 16.70 12.69
N THR A 292 -1.51 16.78 12.00
CA THR A 292 -0.50 15.73 12.03
C THR A 292 0.55 16.05 13.10
N THR A 293 1.18 14.99 13.61
CA THR A 293 2.41 15.06 14.39
C THR A 293 3.52 14.42 13.57
N ARG A 294 4.66 15.10 13.46
CA ARG A 294 5.86 14.56 12.84
C ARG A 294 6.36 13.35 13.65
N GLY A 295 6.67 12.28 12.95
CA GLY A 295 7.22 11.03 13.46
C GLY A 295 8.68 10.85 13.02
N ALA A 296 9.12 9.60 13.02
CA ALA A 296 10.49 9.24 12.65
C ALA A 296 10.76 9.41 11.15
N THR A 297 12.03 9.64 10.81
CA THR A 297 12.54 9.55 9.44
C THR A 297 13.30 8.25 9.30
N ALA A 298 12.97 7.45 8.27
CA ALA A 298 13.68 6.21 7.97
C ALA A 298 13.82 6.09 6.45
N ASN A 299 15.03 5.76 5.97
CA ASN A 299 15.34 5.65 4.54
C ASN A 299 14.92 6.88 3.72
N GLY A 300 15.09 8.08 4.28
CA GLY A 300 14.71 9.35 3.64
C GLY A 300 13.21 9.70 3.69
N ILE A 301 12.35 8.84 4.25
CA ILE A 301 10.90 9.10 4.36
C ILE A 301 10.57 9.57 5.78
N THR A 302 10.10 10.81 5.90
CA THR A 302 9.57 11.32 7.18
C THR A 302 8.11 10.89 7.35
N THR A 303 7.80 10.19 8.44
CA THR A 303 6.42 9.78 8.72
C THR A 303 5.67 10.86 9.50
N TYR A 304 4.39 11.06 9.21
CA TYR A 304 3.46 11.94 9.91
C TYR A 304 2.21 11.15 10.32
N HIS A 305 1.63 11.50 11.47
CA HIS A 305 0.49 10.78 12.03
C HIS A 305 -0.62 11.73 12.44
N THR A 306 -1.86 11.41 12.09
CA THR A 306 -3.03 12.09 12.65
C THR A 306 -3.50 11.40 13.95
N THR A 307 -4.26 12.14 14.76
CA THR A 307 -4.95 11.57 15.93
C THR A 307 -6.46 11.59 15.75
N GLY A 308 -7.09 10.44 15.97
CA GLY A 308 -8.53 10.26 15.82
C GLY A 308 -9.00 10.19 14.36
N ASP A 309 -10.32 10.26 14.20
CA ASP A 309 -10.98 10.23 12.91
C ASP A 309 -10.76 11.57 12.18
N VAL A 310 -10.28 11.49 10.94
CA VAL A 310 -10.02 12.69 10.13
C VAL A 310 -11.24 13.13 9.33
N ILE A 311 -12.27 12.29 9.24
CA ILE A 311 -13.53 12.63 8.56
C ILE A 311 -14.46 13.43 9.47
N ALA A 312 -15.19 14.39 8.90
CA ALA A 312 -16.28 15.07 9.57
C ALA A 312 -17.42 14.09 9.88
N PRO A 313 -18.09 14.21 11.04
CA PRO A 313 -19.25 13.38 11.34
C PRO A 313 -20.40 13.74 10.39
N TYR A 314 -21.14 12.72 9.96
CA TYR A 314 -22.31 12.83 9.11
C TYR A 314 -23.31 11.71 9.45
N LEU A 315 -24.56 11.89 9.06
CA LEU A 315 -25.63 10.88 9.18
C LEU A 315 -25.93 10.34 7.79
N SER A 316 -25.83 9.03 7.58
CA SER A 316 -26.07 8.39 6.28
C SER A 316 -27.49 8.65 5.76
N LYS A 317 -28.49 8.72 6.64
CA LYS A 317 -29.88 9.03 6.29
C LYS A 317 -30.08 10.41 5.64
N ASN A 318 -29.13 11.34 5.83
CA ASN A 318 -29.20 12.68 5.25
C ASN A 318 -28.45 12.78 3.91
N PHE A 319 -27.79 11.71 3.47
CA PHE A 319 -27.12 11.68 2.18
C PHE A 319 -28.18 11.60 1.08
N SER A 320 -27.99 12.28 -0.04
CA SER A 320 -28.86 12.15 -1.22
C SER A 320 -28.07 11.64 -2.42
N THR A 321 -28.76 11.21 -3.46
CA THR A 321 -28.13 10.81 -4.73
C THR A 321 -28.81 11.51 -5.90
N VAL A 322 -28.01 11.88 -6.90
CA VAL A 322 -28.50 12.23 -8.23
C VAL A 322 -28.69 10.95 -9.03
N LYS A 323 -29.86 10.82 -9.68
CA LYS A 323 -30.19 9.64 -10.47
C LYS A 323 -29.27 9.55 -11.69
N VAL A 324 -28.60 8.42 -11.82
CA VAL A 324 -27.86 7.99 -13.01
C VAL A 324 -28.50 6.69 -13.52
N PRO A 325 -28.83 6.58 -14.82
CA PRO A 325 -29.44 5.37 -15.36
C PRO A 325 -28.54 4.15 -15.18
N ASN A 326 -29.14 3.00 -14.86
CA ASN A 326 -28.38 1.77 -14.59
C ASN A 326 -27.58 1.27 -15.81
N ALA A 327 -27.99 1.63 -17.03
CA ALA A 327 -27.30 1.28 -18.27
C ALA A 327 -25.85 1.82 -18.37
N TYR A 328 -25.50 2.86 -17.60
CA TYR A 328 -24.14 3.41 -17.55
C TYR A 328 -23.22 2.69 -16.56
N PHE A 329 -23.78 1.89 -15.65
CA PHE A 329 -23.01 1.14 -14.67
C PHE A 329 -22.34 -0.07 -15.32
N VAL A 330 -21.01 -0.10 -15.30
CA VAL A 330 -20.24 -1.21 -15.88
C VAL A 330 -19.97 -2.29 -14.84
N LYS A 331 -20.45 -3.51 -15.14
CA LYS A 331 -20.07 -4.72 -14.39
C LYS A 331 -18.65 -5.14 -14.76
N ASN A 332 -17.99 -5.84 -13.85
CA ASN A 332 -16.66 -6.39 -14.10
C ASN A 332 -16.68 -7.34 -15.31
N TYR A 333 -15.59 -7.33 -16.08
CA TYR A 333 -15.42 -8.16 -17.27
C TYR A 333 -13.96 -8.61 -17.40
N ALA A 334 -13.75 -9.68 -18.18
CA ALA A 334 -12.41 -10.10 -18.54
C ALA A 334 -11.74 -9.03 -19.44
N TYR A 335 -10.62 -8.50 -18.98
CA TYR A 335 -9.90 -7.44 -19.67
C TYR A 335 -9.26 -7.95 -20.96
N GLN A 336 -9.45 -7.19 -22.04
CA GLN A 336 -8.83 -7.44 -23.33
C GLN A 336 -7.52 -6.68 -23.48
N TYR A 337 -6.61 -7.25 -24.28
CA TYR A 337 -5.47 -6.51 -24.78
C TYR A 337 -5.92 -5.52 -25.86
N SER A 338 -5.11 -4.48 -26.08
CA SER A 338 -5.20 -3.71 -27.33
C SER A 338 -5.11 -4.66 -28.53
N ALA A 339 -5.94 -4.44 -29.54
CA ALA A 339 -6.08 -5.37 -30.68
C ALA A 339 -4.76 -5.52 -31.44
N SER A 340 -4.08 -4.40 -31.68
CA SER A 340 -2.78 -4.40 -32.36
C SER A 340 -1.60 -4.75 -31.45
N TYR A 341 -1.80 -4.87 -30.12
CA TYR A 341 -0.69 -5.11 -29.19
C TYR A 341 0.10 -6.39 -29.49
N HIS A 342 -0.59 -7.50 -29.76
CA HIS A 342 0.08 -8.76 -30.12
C HIS A 342 0.33 -8.87 -31.63
N ALA A 343 -0.56 -8.32 -32.45
CA ALA A 343 -0.42 -8.35 -33.91
C ALA A 343 0.85 -7.62 -34.37
N ASP A 344 1.14 -6.46 -33.80
CA ASP A 344 2.31 -5.64 -34.13
C ASP A 344 3.52 -6.00 -33.27
N GLN A 345 3.54 -7.19 -32.66
CA GLN A 345 4.65 -7.66 -31.81
C GLN A 345 5.03 -6.64 -30.71
N THR A 346 4.04 -5.92 -30.18
CA THR A 346 4.16 -4.81 -29.21
C THR A 346 4.78 -3.51 -29.75
N LEU A 347 5.13 -3.41 -31.02
CA LEU A 347 5.72 -2.23 -31.67
C LEU A 347 4.69 -1.50 -32.53
N GLN A 348 3.58 -1.09 -31.92
CA GLN A 348 2.44 -0.49 -32.60
C GLN A 348 2.79 0.91 -33.14
N PRO A 349 2.77 1.15 -34.46
CA PRO A 349 3.15 2.44 -35.02
C PRO A 349 1.98 3.43 -35.10
N LYS A 350 0.76 2.91 -35.17
CA LYS A 350 -0.46 3.68 -35.41
C LYS A 350 -1.30 3.86 -34.15
N SER A 351 -2.09 4.93 -34.15
CA SER A 351 -3.05 5.23 -33.09
C SER A 351 -4.26 4.28 -33.17
N GLU A 352 -4.78 3.88 -32.03
CA GLU A 352 -6.03 3.15 -31.87
C GLU A 352 -7.09 4.02 -31.21
N THR A 353 -8.35 3.87 -31.61
CA THR A 353 -9.47 4.59 -30.99
C THR A 353 -10.40 3.63 -30.25
N LEU A 354 -10.74 3.95 -29.00
CA LEU A 354 -11.89 3.36 -28.31
C LEU A 354 -13.09 4.26 -28.54
N GLY A 355 -14.05 3.73 -29.28
CA GLY A 355 -15.32 4.37 -29.53
C GLY A 355 -16.20 4.46 -28.28
N VAL A 356 -17.24 5.28 -28.39
CA VAL A 356 -18.26 5.45 -27.36
C VAL A 356 -19.38 4.44 -27.58
N VAL A 357 -19.69 3.64 -26.57
CA VAL A 357 -20.86 2.74 -26.58
C VAL A 357 -22.14 3.51 -26.27
N ARG A 358 -22.06 4.44 -25.32
CA ARG A 358 -23.15 5.32 -24.90
C ARG A 358 -22.60 6.48 -24.09
N HIS A 359 -23.30 7.61 -24.12
CA HIS A 359 -22.95 8.78 -23.32
C HIS A 359 -24.18 9.59 -22.92
N MET A 360 -24.08 10.36 -21.83
CA MET A 360 -25.08 11.36 -21.41
C MET A 360 -24.40 12.60 -20.83
N GLY A 361 -25.03 13.77 -21.01
CA GLY A 361 -24.60 15.04 -20.47
C GLY A 361 -23.59 15.79 -21.34
N ALA A 362 -23.43 17.10 -21.11
CA ALA A 362 -22.68 17.97 -22.01
C ALA A 362 -21.17 17.69 -22.11
N ASN A 363 -20.56 17.00 -21.12
CA ASN A 363 -19.12 16.74 -21.07
C ASN A 363 -18.81 15.24 -21.24
N SER A 364 -19.58 14.55 -22.09
CA SER A 364 -19.48 13.09 -22.28
C SER A 364 -19.19 12.66 -23.72
N ASN A 365 -19.30 13.56 -24.69
CA ASN A 365 -19.11 13.26 -26.11
C ASN A 365 -17.63 13.37 -26.49
N TYR A 366 -16.88 12.32 -26.19
CA TYR A 366 -15.48 12.23 -26.59
C TYR A 366 -15.10 10.77 -26.80
N ASP A 367 -14.23 10.50 -27.77
CA ASP A 367 -13.56 9.20 -27.88
C ASP A 367 -12.22 9.21 -27.15
N LEU A 368 -11.60 8.03 -27.08
CA LEU A 368 -10.25 7.87 -26.56
C LEU A 368 -9.34 7.41 -27.68
N ARG A 369 -8.32 8.19 -28.04
CA ARG A 369 -7.34 7.84 -29.08
C ARG A 369 -5.95 7.69 -28.51
N SER A 370 -5.27 6.58 -28.76
CA SER A 370 -3.90 6.39 -28.27
C SER A 370 -2.98 7.47 -28.84
N THR A 371 -2.12 8.03 -27.98
CA THR A 371 -1.15 9.06 -28.34
C THR A 371 0.28 8.67 -27.98
N MET A 372 0.47 7.70 -27.08
CA MET A 372 1.81 7.24 -26.70
C MET A 372 1.74 5.81 -26.17
N TYR A 373 2.50 4.92 -26.78
CA TYR A 373 2.73 3.58 -26.26
C TYR A 373 3.88 3.60 -25.25
N LEU A 374 3.63 3.10 -24.04
CA LEU A 374 4.62 3.12 -22.97
C LEU A 374 5.67 2.01 -23.15
N PRO A 375 6.94 2.23 -22.74
CA PRO A 375 7.99 1.23 -22.86
C PRO A 375 7.63 -0.01 -22.04
N LEU A 376 8.03 -1.19 -22.55
CA LEU A 376 7.81 -2.46 -21.85
C LEU A 376 9.08 -2.96 -21.15
N ASP A 377 10.22 -2.68 -21.75
CA ASP A 377 11.53 -3.19 -21.32
C ASP A 377 12.31 -2.11 -20.58
N SER A 378 13.37 -2.55 -19.91
CA SER A 378 14.42 -1.68 -19.35
C SER A 378 15.77 -2.25 -19.76
N ALA A 379 16.84 -1.46 -19.62
CA ALA A 379 18.21 -1.89 -19.96
C ALA A 379 18.62 -3.28 -19.44
N ASN A 380 18.01 -3.77 -18.35
CA ASN A 380 18.40 -5.04 -17.74
C ASN A 380 17.27 -6.09 -17.65
N GLU A 381 16.04 -5.73 -18.04
CA GLU A 381 14.89 -6.62 -17.80
C GLU A 381 13.78 -6.41 -18.84
N LYS A 382 13.42 -7.50 -19.52
CA LYS A 382 12.31 -7.58 -20.46
C LYS A 382 10.96 -7.60 -19.73
N GLY A 383 10.01 -6.82 -20.22
CA GLY A 383 8.64 -6.74 -19.75
C GLY A 383 8.47 -6.06 -18.38
N ARG A 384 9.53 -5.44 -17.85
CA ARG A 384 9.52 -4.79 -16.53
C ARG A 384 8.41 -3.74 -16.39
N ASN A 385 8.21 -2.91 -17.41
CA ASN A 385 7.34 -1.74 -17.42
C ASN A 385 5.93 -2.03 -17.98
N SER A 386 5.47 -3.27 -17.89
CA SER A 386 4.19 -3.67 -18.50
C SER A 386 2.99 -3.61 -17.56
N ASN A 387 3.11 -2.99 -16.38
CA ASN A 387 2.04 -2.86 -15.41
C ASN A 387 1.98 -1.44 -14.79
N PRO A 388 1.61 -0.42 -15.56
CA PRO A 388 1.39 0.92 -15.03
C PRO A 388 0.11 0.95 -14.17
N GLN A 389 0.02 1.86 -13.19
CA GLN A 389 -1.09 1.92 -12.23
C GLN A 389 -1.68 3.32 -12.07
N SER A 390 -0.94 4.37 -12.42
CA SER A 390 -1.42 5.75 -12.38
C SER A 390 -0.46 6.68 -13.10
N ALA A 391 -0.94 7.86 -13.49
CA ALA A 391 -0.12 8.88 -14.14
C ALA A 391 -0.59 10.30 -13.77
N THR A 392 0.31 11.28 -13.85
CA THR A 392 0.02 12.72 -13.70
C THR A 392 1.03 13.56 -14.45
N PHE A 393 0.63 14.74 -14.90
CA PHE A 393 1.54 15.75 -15.46
C PHE A 393 2.19 16.58 -14.35
N SER A 394 3.35 17.19 -14.66
CA SER A 394 3.92 18.30 -13.89
C SER A 394 3.07 19.56 -14.06
N LYS A 395 3.23 20.52 -13.14
CA LYS A 395 2.43 21.76 -13.13
C LYS A 395 2.50 22.59 -14.41
N ASP A 396 3.62 22.49 -15.12
CA ASP A 396 3.92 23.17 -16.37
C ASP A 396 3.67 22.30 -17.61
N ASP A 397 3.15 21.09 -17.44
CA ASP A 397 2.93 20.08 -18.48
C ASP A 397 4.19 19.62 -19.22
N HIS A 398 5.38 19.93 -18.69
CA HIS A 398 6.66 19.50 -19.26
C HIS A 398 6.85 17.98 -19.14
N TYR A 399 6.54 17.43 -17.97
CA TYR A 399 6.80 16.03 -17.64
C TYR A 399 5.50 15.25 -17.42
N LEU A 400 5.47 14.02 -17.91
CA LEU A 400 4.52 12.99 -17.49
C LEU A 400 5.21 12.06 -16.49
N TYR A 401 4.59 11.83 -15.34
CA TYR A 401 5.01 10.82 -14.37
C TYR A 401 4.05 9.63 -14.46
N VAL A 402 4.59 8.41 -14.62
CA VAL A 402 3.81 7.17 -14.61
C VAL A 402 4.34 6.26 -13.51
N MET A 403 3.43 5.81 -12.63
CA MET A 403 3.73 4.85 -11.57
C MET A 403 3.55 3.43 -12.10
N TYR A 404 4.55 2.59 -11.89
CA TYR A 404 4.55 1.16 -12.22
C TYR A 404 4.69 0.33 -10.95
N VAL A 405 4.15 -0.88 -10.99
CA VAL A 405 4.31 -1.87 -9.92
C VAL A 405 4.77 -3.21 -10.48
N ASP A 406 5.47 -3.99 -9.66
CA ASP A 406 5.90 -5.32 -10.03
C ASP A 406 4.69 -6.24 -10.34
N LYS A 407 4.90 -7.24 -11.20
CA LYS A 407 3.87 -8.22 -11.57
C LYS A 407 3.65 -9.30 -10.52
N SER A 408 4.13 -9.14 -9.28
CA SER A 408 4.06 -10.21 -8.28
C SER A 408 2.63 -10.60 -7.89
N GLY A 409 1.61 -9.84 -8.35
CA GLY A 409 0.20 -10.24 -8.34
C GLY A 409 -0.41 -10.32 -6.95
N THR A 410 0.28 -9.79 -5.94
CA THR A 410 -0.22 -9.84 -4.55
C THR A 410 -1.15 -8.70 -4.21
N ASP A 411 -1.26 -7.68 -5.07
CA ASP A 411 -2.16 -6.55 -4.89
C ASP A 411 -2.05 -5.90 -3.51
N ALA A 412 -0.86 -6.00 -2.90
CA ALA A 412 -0.65 -5.79 -1.47
C ALA A 412 -0.05 -4.40 -1.19
N ASP A 413 -0.29 -3.88 0.01
CA ASP A 413 0.34 -2.63 0.51
C ASP A 413 1.88 -2.74 0.71
N THR A 414 2.47 -3.87 0.28
CA THR A 414 3.92 -4.15 0.27
C THR A 414 4.51 -4.32 -1.12
N GLN A 415 3.70 -4.15 -2.17
CA GLN A 415 4.09 -4.31 -3.56
C GLN A 415 5.19 -3.31 -3.92
N LYS A 416 6.19 -3.77 -4.69
CA LYS A 416 7.25 -2.89 -5.17
C LYS A 416 6.78 -2.13 -6.39
N GLY A 417 7.22 -0.89 -6.50
CA GLY A 417 6.96 -0.04 -7.64
C GLY A 417 8.05 1.00 -7.83
N TRP A 418 7.93 1.73 -8.92
CA TRP A 418 8.84 2.81 -9.33
C TRP A 418 8.06 3.80 -10.19
N VAL A 419 8.59 5.01 -10.33
CA VAL A 419 8.02 6.04 -11.21
C VAL A 419 8.97 6.25 -12.38
N ILE A 420 8.41 6.33 -13.59
CA ILE A 420 9.14 6.81 -14.77
C ILE A 420 8.65 8.22 -15.05
N ARG A 421 9.60 9.15 -15.22
CA ARG A 421 9.35 10.51 -15.69
C ARG A 421 9.72 10.61 -17.17
N TYR A 422 8.75 10.96 -17.99
CA TYR A 422 8.89 11.19 -19.42
C TYR A 422 8.94 12.70 -19.67
N ASP A 423 9.96 13.18 -20.37
CA ASP A 423 9.98 14.53 -20.94
C ASP A 423 8.98 14.59 -22.10
N TRP A 424 7.76 14.97 -21.77
CA TRP A 424 6.62 14.88 -22.66
C TRP A 424 6.81 15.77 -23.88
N GLN A 425 7.34 16.97 -23.67
CA GLN A 425 7.58 17.94 -24.74
C GLN A 425 8.67 17.45 -25.69
N LYS A 426 9.82 17.00 -25.17
CA LYS A 426 10.89 16.48 -26.04
C LYS A 426 10.51 15.21 -26.77
N LEU A 427 9.81 14.27 -26.13
CA LEU A 427 9.30 13.08 -26.80
C LEU A 427 8.32 13.43 -27.93
N THR A 428 7.47 14.44 -27.71
CA THR A 428 6.58 14.96 -28.77
C THR A 428 7.39 15.53 -29.93
N ALA A 429 8.42 16.35 -29.64
CA ALA A 429 9.30 16.94 -30.66
C ALA A 429 10.11 15.88 -31.45
N LEU A 430 10.44 14.75 -30.81
CA LEU A 430 11.09 13.60 -31.45
C LEU A 430 10.13 12.72 -32.27
N GLY A 431 8.85 13.11 -32.40
CA GLY A 431 7.87 12.40 -33.23
C GLY A 431 7.28 11.13 -32.60
N THR A 432 7.64 10.77 -31.36
CA THR A 432 7.23 9.49 -30.74
C THR A 432 5.73 9.39 -30.43
N ARG A 433 4.97 10.44 -30.70
CA ARG A 433 3.52 10.54 -30.53
C ARG A 433 2.79 10.78 -31.85
N LYS A 434 3.53 10.90 -32.96
CA LYS A 434 2.98 11.06 -34.31
C LYS A 434 2.43 9.72 -34.78
N ASN A 435 1.22 9.73 -35.32
CA ASN A 435 0.61 8.52 -35.89
C ASN A 435 1.51 7.99 -37.03
N GLY A 436 1.90 6.72 -36.95
CA GLY A 436 2.88 6.08 -37.84
C GLY A 436 4.31 6.01 -37.27
N GLN A 437 4.55 6.58 -36.08
CA GLN A 437 5.85 6.60 -35.39
C GLN A 437 5.71 6.35 -33.87
N MET A 438 4.58 5.82 -33.42
CA MET A 438 4.28 5.68 -31.99
C MET A 438 5.01 4.51 -31.31
N GLU A 439 5.64 3.63 -32.09
CA GLU A 439 6.42 2.48 -31.66
C GLU A 439 7.79 2.87 -31.12
N LEU A 440 8.30 4.05 -31.49
CA LEU A 440 9.69 4.48 -31.27
C LEU A 440 10.15 4.39 -29.81
N ILE A 441 9.28 4.70 -28.84
CA ILE A 441 9.63 4.57 -27.40
C ILE A 441 9.85 3.10 -27.01
N ARG A 442 9.03 2.19 -27.54
CA ARG A 442 9.17 0.75 -27.27
C ARG A 442 10.37 0.18 -28.03
N GLN A 443 10.59 0.61 -29.27
CA GLN A 443 11.75 0.21 -30.05
C GLN A 443 13.05 0.59 -29.34
N ALA A 444 13.18 1.85 -28.91
CA ALA A 444 14.35 2.31 -28.17
C ALA A 444 14.60 1.52 -26.88
N ALA A 445 13.54 1.11 -26.17
CA ALA A 445 13.67 0.26 -24.98
C ALA A 445 14.10 -1.18 -25.31
N VAL A 446 13.61 -1.75 -26.42
CA VAL A 446 13.99 -3.07 -26.92
C VAL A 446 15.46 -3.08 -27.35
N ASP A 447 15.90 -2.07 -28.11
CA ASP A 447 17.28 -1.97 -28.56
C ASP A 447 18.24 -1.65 -27.42
N GLN A 448 17.79 -0.91 -26.39
CA GLN A 448 18.54 -0.78 -25.15
C GLN A 448 18.74 -2.11 -24.43
N TYR A 449 17.70 -2.95 -24.35
CA TYR A 449 17.81 -4.26 -23.71
C TYR A 449 18.71 -5.24 -24.48
N HIS A 450 18.85 -5.04 -25.80
CA HIS A 450 19.66 -5.89 -26.68
C HIS A 450 21.04 -5.31 -27.02
N ASP A 451 21.45 -4.20 -26.40
CA ASP A 451 22.72 -3.51 -26.68
C ASP A 451 22.89 -3.08 -28.16
N ARG A 452 21.80 -2.60 -28.80
CA ARG A 452 21.77 -2.17 -30.22
C ARG A 452 21.30 -0.72 -30.42
N VAL A 453 21.49 0.13 -29.41
CA VAL A 453 20.95 1.49 -29.35
C VAL A 453 21.49 2.38 -30.48
N THR A 454 20.59 2.93 -31.31
CA THR A 454 20.89 3.93 -32.33
C THR A 454 21.00 5.35 -31.77
N SER A 455 21.39 6.34 -32.60
CA SER A 455 21.38 7.76 -32.20
C SER A 455 19.98 8.28 -31.89
N GLN A 456 18.97 7.83 -32.64
CA GLN A 456 17.56 8.18 -32.38
C GLN A 456 17.09 7.56 -31.05
N ASP A 457 17.45 6.30 -30.79
CA ASP A 457 17.13 5.64 -29.52
C ASP A 457 17.77 6.37 -28.35
N ARG A 458 19.04 6.79 -28.45
CA ARG A 458 19.69 7.61 -27.41
C ARG A 458 18.92 8.89 -27.13
N ALA A 459 18.50 9.62 -28.17
CA ALA A 459 17.72 10.85 -28.02
C ALA A 459 16.40 10.60 -27.28
N ILE A 460 15.69 9.52 -27.63
CA ILE A 460 14.43 9.12 -26.99
C ILE A 460 14.66 8.68 -25.54
N LEU A 461 15.64 7.79 -25.29
CA LEU A 461 15.94 7.25 -23.96
C LEU A 461 16.42 8.35 -23.00
N ASN A 462 17.14 9.37 -23.49
CA ASN A 462 17.54 10.55 -22.70
C ASN A 462 16.34 11.38 -22.20
N CYS A 463 15.18 11.24 -22.84
CA CYS A 463 13.92 11.86 -22.41
C CYS A 463 13.20 11.04 -21.32
N ILE A 464 13.71 9.86 -20.96
CA ILE A 464 13.05 8.92 -20.05
C ILE A 464 13.91 8.69 -18.80
N LYS A 465 13.44 9.17 -17.65
CA LYS A 465 14.11 8.97 -16.36
C LYS A 465 13.38 7.89 -15.55
N VAL A 466 14.01 6.74 -15.39
CA VAL A 466 13.51 5.66 -14.54
C VAL A 466 13.94 5.89 -13.08
N GLY A 467 12.97 5.98 -12.17
CA GLY A 467 13.21 6.12 -10.74
C GLY A 467 13.65 4.82 -10.06
N PRO A 468 14.16 4.92 -8.82
CA PRO A 468 14.52 3.73 -8.04
C PRO A 468 13.26 2.95 -7.61
N THR A 469 13.45 1.66 -7.32
CA THR A 469 12.37 0.82 -6.77
C THR A 469 12.12 1.13 -5.29
N PHE A 470 10.87 1.29 -4.89
CA PHE A 470 10.44 1.44 -3.50
C PHE A 470 9.19 0.61 -3.20
N ASN A 471 8.71 0.63 -1.95
CA ASN A 471 7.42 0.01 -1.60
C ASN A 471 6.30 1.02 -1.87
N SER A 472 5.70 0.94 -3.05
CA SER A 472 4.61 1.81 -3.49
C SER A 472 3.25 1.36 -2.98
N GLY A 473 3.11 0.09 -2.57
CA GLY A 473 1.81 -0.57 -2.55
C GLY A 473 1.23 -0.66 -3.97
N HIS A 474 -0.08 -0.87 -4.09
CA HIS A 474 -0.74 -1.02 -5.39
C HIS A 474 -0.77 0.29 -6.21
N ALA A 475 -0.75 1.45 -5.54
CA ALA A 475 -0.54 2.77 -6.15
C ALA A 475 -1.47 3.15 -7.32
N GLN A 476 -2.78 2.87 -7.18
CA GLN A 476 -3.85 3.29 -8.10
C GLN A 476 -4.01 4.82 -8.25
N SER A 477 -3.25 5.60 -7.49
CA SER A 477 -3.20 7.06 -7.61
C SER A 477 -1.76 7.53 -7.70
N LEU A 478 -1.54 8.57 -8.50
CA LEU A 478 -0.40 9.45 -8.50
C LEU A 478 -0.93 10.77 -9.05
N THR A 479 -0.85 11.85 -8.28
CA THR A 479 -1.50 13.12 -8.66
C THR A 479 -0.71 14.31 -8.14
N LEU A 480 -0.68 15.38 -8.93
CA LEU A 480 -0.14 16.67 -8.53
C LEU A 480 -1.16 17.46 -7.70
N ASN A 481 -0.73 18.02 -6.58
CA ASN A 481 -1.41 19.14 -5.95
C ASN A 481 -0.91 20.45 -6.58
N PRO A 482 -1.70 21.12 -7.45
CA PRO A 482 -1.24 22.29 -8.20
C PRO A 482 -0.94 23.50 -7.31
N LYS A 483 -1.56 23.56 -6.12
CA LYS A 483 -1.34 24.63 -5.15
C LYS A 483 0.03 24.55 -4.49
N THR A 484 0.53 23.35 -4.20
CA THR A 484 1.81 23.15 -3.52
C THR A 484 2.91 22.65 -4.44
N ASN A 485 2.58 22.30 -5.69
CA ASN A 485 3.47 21.63 -6.64
C ASN A 485 4.05 20.30 -6.09
N GLU A 486 3.28 19.60 -5.26
CA GLU A 486 3.69 18.34 -4.67
C GLU A 486 2.96 17.17 -5.33
N LEU A 487 3.69 16.08 -5.60
CA LEU A 487 3.13 14.83 -6.10
C LEU A 487 2.74 13.92 -4.93
N TRP A 488 1.54 13.37 -4.95
CA TRP A 488 1.01 12.52 -3.88
C TRP A 488 0.38 11.23 -4.43
N PHE A 489 0.50 10.14 -3.69
CA PHE A 489 -0.15 8.87 -3.99
C PHE A 489 -0.63 8.14 -2.73
N ILE A 490 -1.62 7.26 -2.89
CA ILE A 490 -2.07 6.35 -1.82
C ILE A 490 -1.24 5.07 -1.87
N LYS A 491 -0.50 4.80 -0.79
CA LYS A 491 0.34 3.61 -0.65
C LYS A 491 -0.37 2.44 0.02
N ASP A 492 -1.10 2.71 1.10
CA ASP A 492 -1.79 1.68 1.90
C ASP A 492 -3.24 2.08 2.07
N HIS A 493 -4.15 1.21 1.64
CA HIS A 493 -5.59 1.35 1.85
C HIS A 493 -6.32 0.00 1.95
N LYS A 494 -5.63 -1.12 1.65
CA LYS A 494 -6.22 -2.47 1.66
C LYS A 494 -6.13 -3.13 3.04
N SER A 495 -5.25 -2.66 3.94
CA SER A 495 -5.06 -3.22 5.29
C SER A 495 -6.17 -2.90 6.33
N GLY A 496 -7.33 -2.42 5.88
CA GLY A 496 -8.51 -2.12 6.68
C GLY A 496 -8.97 -0.67 6.54
N VAL A 497 -9.12 0.05 7.65
CA VAL A 497 -9.61 1.45 7.68
C VAL A 497 -8.49 2.49 7.75
N LYS A 498 -7.24 2.04 7.79
CA LYS A 498 -6.08 2.92 7.77
C LYS A 498 -5.73 3.27 6.35
N ALA A 499 -5.34 4.52 6.15
CA ALA A 499 -4.78 5.00 4.90
C ALA A 499 -3.37 5.55 5.16
N MET A 500 -2.48 5.32 4.20
CA MET A 500 -1.18 5.96 4.12
C MET A 500 -1.04 6.63 2.76
N VAL A 501 -0.82 7.93 2.75
CA VAL A 501 -0.50 8.70 1.55
C VAL A 501 0.95 9.14 1.61
N GLU A 502 1.67 9.02 0.51
CA GLU A 502 3.07 9.42 0.43
C GLU A 502 3.25 10.55 -0.57
N ARG A 503 4.18 11.45 -0.27
CA ARG A 503 4.61 12.51 -1.17
C ARG A 503 5.80 12.00 -1.96
N LEU A 504 5.69 12.03 -3.28
CA LEU A 504 6.77 11.70 -4.20
C LEU A 504 7.62 12.94 -4.47
N ASN A 505 8.92 12.82 -4.32
CA ASN A 505 9.85 13.87 -4.70
C ASN A 505 10.14 13.77 -6.21
N ALA A 506 9.79 14.81 -6.97
CA ALA A 506 9.85 14.81 -8.43
C ALA A 506 11.28 14.65 -9.01
N SER A 507 12.30 15.11 -8.28
CA SER A 507 13.70 15.04 -8.74
C SER A 507 14.30 13.64 -8.54
N THR A 508 14.03 13.04 -7.38
CA THR A 508 14.60 11.74 -6.97
C THR A 508 13.70 10.56 -7.35
N LEU A 509 12.45 10.80 -7.71
CA LEU A 509 11.43 9.80 -8.07
C LEU A 509 11.23 8.74 -6.96
N LYS A 510 11.40 9.14 -5.70
CA LYS A 510 11.14 8.33 -4.50
C LYS A 510 10.33 9.13 -3.48
N PRO A 511 9.60 8.48 -2.58
CA PRO A 511 8.87 9.18 -1.54
C PRO A 511 9.80 9.83 -0.52
N ASP A 512 9.40 10.98 0.03
CA ASP A 512 10.13 11.72 1.07
C ASP A 512 9.29 12.01 2.33
N ALA A 513 7.97 11.83 2.24
CA ALA A 513 7.05 11.96 3.36
C ALA A 513 5.91 10.93 3.28
N ALA A 514 5.47 10.43 4.42
CA ALA A 514 4.36 9.48 4.53
C ALA A 514 3.38 9.92 5.61
N VAL A 515 2.12 10.15 5.28
CA VAL A 515 1.08 10.62 6.19
C VAL A 515 0.09 9.51 6.48
N ASN A 516 0.01 9.09 7.74
CA ASN A 516 -0.87 8.02 8.21
C ASN A 516 -2.13 8.59 8.85
N PHE A 517 -3.28 8.04 8.48
CA PHE A 517 -4.56 8.44 9.07
C PHE A 517 -5.60 7.34 9.02
N THR A 518 -6.71 7.57 9.73
CA THR A 518 -7.93 6.76 9.68
C THR A 518 -9.07 7.72 9.38
N LEU A 519 -9.86 7.45 8.34
CA LEU A 519 -11.07 8.26 8.09
C LEU A 519 -12.02 8.13 9.27
N LYS A 520 -12.49 6.91 9.51
CA LYS A 520 -13.16 6.43 10.72
C LYS A 520 -13.11 4.90 10.77
N SER A 521 -13.50 4.29 11.89
CA SER A 521 -13.39 2.83 12.09
C SER A 521 -14.24 1.96 11.16
N THR A 522 -15.10 2.55 10.34
CA THR A 522 -16.02 1.84 9.43
C THR A 522 -15.91 2.30 7.97
N LEU A 523 -14.89 3.09 7.64
CA LEU A 523 -14.72 3.64 6.30
C LEU A 523 -13.26 3.55 5.86
N SER A 524 -13.02 2.83 4.75
CA SER A 524 -11.77 2.90 4.02
C SER A 524 -11.80 4.04 3.00
N MET A 525 -10.62 4.59 2.69
CA MET A 525 -10.46 5.66 1.69
C MET A 525 -10.55 5.13 0.26
N GLY A 526 -10.19 3.86 0.03
CA GLY A 526 -9.91 3.36 -1.32
C GLY A 526 -8.55 3.83 -1.85
N GLY A 527 -8.28 3.53 -3.13
CA GLY A 527 -6.96 3.75 -3.76
C GLY A 527 -6.81 4.99 -4.62
N VAL A 528 -7.88 5.76 -4.83
CA VAL A 528 -7.93 6.88 -5.79
C VAL A 528 -7.84 8.24 -5.09
N LEU A 529 -7.15 9.21 -5.71
CA LEU A 529 -6.92 10.53 -5.16
C LEU A 529 -6.69 11.55 -6.29
N THR A 530 -7.25 12.74 -6.17
CA THR A 530 -6.93 13.90 -7.01
C THR A 530 -6.99 15.21 -6.22
N PHE A 531 -6.53 16.32 -6.81
CA PHE A 531 -6.58 17.66 -6.23
C PHE A 531 -7.19 18.67 -7.20
N ASP A 532 -7.98 19.62 -6.70
CA ASP A 532 -8.40 20.79 -7.47
C ASP A 532 -7.37 21.93 -7.44
N ASN A 533 -7.63 23.01 -8.19
CA ASN A 533 -6.77 24.20 -8.26
C ASN A 533 -6.52 24.85 -6.90
N ALA A 534 -7.47 24.74 -5.97
CA ALA A 534 -7.35 25.29 -4.62
C ALA A 534 -6.59 24.34 -3.66
N GLY A 535 -6.12 23.19 -4.14
CA GLY A 535 -5.44 22.17 -3.36
C GLY A 535 -6.39 21.38 -2.45
N ASN A 536 -7.70 21.39 -2.72
CA ASN A 536 -8.61 20.47 -2.03
C ASN A 536 -8.39 19.06 -2.58
N ALA A 537 -8.23 18.09 -1.68
CA ALA A 537 -8.08 16.69 -2.01
C ALA A 537 -9.46 16.04 -2.22
N TYR A 538 -9.58 15.16 -3.21
CA TYR A 538 -10.79 14.39 -3.49
C TYR A 538 -10.48 12.91 -3.65
N PHE A 539 -11.37 12.08 -3.15
CA PHE A 539 -11.44 10.66 -3.49
C PHE A 539 -12.91 10.24 -3.57
N TRP A 540 -13.16 9.08 -4.17
CA TRP A 540 -14.49 8.52 -4.21
C TRP A 540 -14.49 7.04 -3.84
N THR A 541 -15.63 6.57 -3.35
CA THR A 541 -15.89 5.14 -3.06
C THR A 541 -17.28 4.78 -3.53
N HIS A 542 -17.55 3.48 -3.69
CA HIS A 542 -18.92 3.02 -3.86
C HIS A 542 -19.61 2.70 -2.53
N THR A 543 -20.93 2.62 -2.55
CA THR A 543 -21.73 2.07 -1.46
C THR A 543 -21.71 0.55 -1.56
N VAL A 544 -21.04 -0.11 -0.60
CA VAL A 544 -20.99 -1.59 -0.48
C VAL A 544 -22.21 -2.16 0.25
N ALA A 545 -22.75 -1.42 1.21
CA ALA A 545 -23.94 -1.77 1.97
C ALA A 545 -24.91 -0.60 1.85
N ALA A 546 -26.11 -0.87 1.33
CA ALA A 546 -27.09 0.14 1.00
C ALA A 546 -27.39 1.07 2.17
N TRP A 547 -27.56 2.35 1.86
CA TRP A 547 -28.19 3.33 2.75
C TRP A 547 -29.61 3.60 2.25
N PRO A 548 -30.51 4.16 3.07
CA PRO A 548 -31.89 4.43 2.67
C PRO A 548 -32.01 5.22 1.35
N THR A 549 -31.05 6.08 1.07
CA THR A 549 -31.03 7.01 -0.07
C THR A 549 -29.87 6.77 -1.04
N ALA A 550 -29.08 5.71 -0.81
CA ALA A 550 -27.94 5.34 -1.65
C ALA A 550 -27.89 3.81 -1.81
N PRO A 551 -28.38 3.27 -2.92
CA PRO A 551 -28.30 1.84 -3.19
C PRO A 551 -26.85 1.36 -3.30
N VAL A 552 -26.66 0.04 -3.34
CA VAL A 552 -25.36 -0.56 -3.67
C VAL A 552 -24.87 0.00 -5.01
N ASN A 553 -23.56 0.24 -5.09
CA ASN A 553 -22.88 0.84 -6.22
C ASN A 553 -23.12 2.34 -6.45
N SER A 554 -23.79 3.06 -5.54
CA SER A 554 -23.80 4.53 -5.57
C SER A 554 -22.40 5.10 -5.33
N ALA A 555 -22.02 6.16 -6.06
CA ALA A 555 -20.75 6.85 -5.88
C ALA A 555 -20.84 7.90 -4.77
N LYS A 556 -19.90 7.86 -3.82
CA LYS A 556 -19.74 8.84 -2.74
C LYS A 556 -18.45 9.60 -2.93
N ILE A 557 -18.54 10.93 -3.01
CA ILE A 557 -17.40 11.82 -3.18
C ILE A 557 -17.01 12.42 -1.83
N TYR A 558 -15.72 12.42 -1.53
CA TYR A 558 -15.16 13.00 -0.32
C TYR A 558 -14.25 14.16 -0.71
N LYS A 559 -14.39 15.29 -0.01
CA LYS A 559 -13.59 16.50 -0.21
C LYS A 559 -12.81 16.81 1.06
N GLY A 560 -11.57 17.27 0.92
CA GLY A 560 -10.72 17.49 2.08
C GLY A 560 -9.37 18.14 1.80
N GLN A 561 -8.42 17.82 2.67
CA GLN A 561 -7.03 18.26 2.60
C GLN A 561 -6.13 17.08 2.91
N ILE A 562 -5.04 16.97 2.16
CA ILE A 562 -3.90 16.10 2.46
C ILE A 562 -2.66 16.98 2.45
N SER A 563 -1.85 16.87 3.49
CA SER A 563 -0.53 17.48 3.62
C SER A 563 0.24 16.83 4.76
N THR A 564 1.52 17.13 4.86
CA THR A 564 2.34 16.76 6.02
C THR A 564 1.91 17.45 7.32
N LYS A 565 1.10 18.52 7.25
CA LYS A 565 0.62 19.32 8.41
C LYS A 565 -0.79 18.94 8.87
N ARG A 566 -1.63 18.44 7.96
CA ARG A 566 -3.03 18.15 8.22
C ARG A 566 -3.62 17.19 7.19
N VAL A 567 -4.43 16.24 7.66
CA VAL A 567 -5.37 15.47 6.84
C VAL A 567 -6.77 15.63 7.41
N ARG A 568 -7.73 16.09 6.61
CA ARG A 568 -9.13 16.17 7.01
C ARG A 568 -10.04 15.95 5.81
N PHE A 569 -11.18 15.29 6.02
CA PHE A 569 -12.15 15.06 4.97
C PHE A 569 -13.58 15.32 5.45
N SER A 570 -14.47 15.55 4.51
CA SER A 570 -15.92 15.50 4.68
C SER A 570 -16.52 14.73 3.51
N LEU A 571 -17.54 13.92 3.79
CA LEU A 571 -18.40 13.40 2.76
C LEU A 571 -19.18 14.58 2.15
N VAL A 572 -19.16 14.71 0.83
CA VAL A 572 -20.13 15.56 0.13
C VAL A 572 -21.49 14.92 0.37
N MET A 573 -22.44 15.63 0.98
CA MET A 573 -23.73 15.07 1.40
C MET A 573 -24.71 14.83 0.24
N GLN A 574 -24.16 14.57 -0.94
CA GLN A 574 -24.83 14.16 -2.16
C GLN A 574 -23.83 13.35 -3.00
N GLY A 575 -24.29 12.30 -3.65
CA GLY A 575 -23.49 11.53 -4.62
C GLY A 575 -24.29 11.15 -5.86
N LEU A 576 -23.86 10.08 -6.52
CA LEU A 576 -24.55 9.54 -7.71
C LEU A 576 -25.20 8.22 -7.34
N SER A 577 -26.41 7.96 -7.82
CA SER A 577 -27.13 6.70 -7.53
C SER A 577 -26.41 5.47 -8.08
N LYS A 578 -25.56 5.67 -9.10
CA LYS A 578 -24.61 4.70 -9.66
C LYS A 578 -23.25 5.36 -9.87
N GLY A 579 -22.18 4.62 -9.59
CA GLY A 579 -20.83 4.96 -10.05
C GLY A 579 -20.56 4.48 -11.48
N PRO A 580 -19.37 4.75 -12.02
CA PRO A 580 -18.99 4.33 -13.37
C PRO A 580 -18.93 2.80 -13.55
N GLY A 581 -18.65 2.05 -12.48
CA GLY A 581 -18.63 0.59 -12.51
C GLY A 581 -18.28 -0.03 -11.16
N GLU A 582 -18.16 -1.37 -11.13
CA GLU A 582 -17.88 -2.15 -9.91
C GLU A 582 -16.49 -1.84 -9.33
N ILE A 583 -15.51 -1.57 -10.19
CA ILE A 583 -14.12 -1.34 -9.81
C ILE A 583 -13.86 0.16 -9.69
N VAL A 584 -13.40 0.60 -8.51
CA VAL A 584 -12.92 1.97 -8.29
C VAL A 584 -11.48 2.04 -8.79
N GLN A 585 -11.29 2.58 -9.99
CA GLN A 585 -10.00 2.47 -10.69
C GLN A 585 -9.18 3.74 -10.59
N SER A 586 -9.77 4.89 -10.88
CA SER A 586 -9.05 6.18 -10.83
C SER A 586 -9.95 7.37 -10.50
N MET A 587 -9.33 8.52 -10.31
CA MET A 587 -9.98 9.81 -10.20
C MET A 587 -9.06 10.93 -10.71
N GLY A 588 -9.62 11.89 -11.43
CA GLY A 588 -8.89 13.07 -11.91
C GLY A 588 -9.69 14.35 -11.75
N TYR A 589 -9.02 15.48 -11.93
CA TYR A 589 -9.62 16.80 -11.98
C TYR A 589 -9.09 17.54 -13.20
N ASN A 590 -10.00 17.98 -14.08
CA ASN A 590 -9.65 18.82 -15.21
C ASN A 590 -9.76 20.29 -14.78
N GLN A 591 -8.65 21.01 -14.87
CA GLN A 591 -8.55 22.40 -14.42
C GLN A 591 -9.28 23.37 -15.36
N ALA A 592 -9.31 23.08 -16.65
CA ALA A 592 -9.92 23.92 -17.66
C ALA A 592 -11.46 23.95 -17.51
N ASN A 593 -12.10 22.79 -17.35
CA ASN A 593 -13.56 22.72 -17.17
C ASN A 593 -14.02 22.62 -15.71
N LYS A 594 -13.09 22.53 -14.75
CA LYS A 594 -13.33 22.49 -13.30
C LYS A 594 -14.18 21.29 -12.86
N ARG A 595 -14.07 20.16 -13.55
CA ARG A 595 -14.83 18.92 -13.27
C ARG A 595 -13.96 17.83 -12.63
N LEU A 596 -14.57 17.06 -11.73
CA LEU A 596 -14.01 15.80 -11.24
C LEU A 596 -14.42 14.67 -12.18
N TYR A 597 -13.50 13.75 -12.43
CA TYR A 597 -13.69 12.57 -13.26
C TYR A 597 -13.51 11.32 -12.38
N LEU A 598 -14.53 10.48 -12.32
CA LEU A 598 -14.56 9.20 -11.60
C LEU A 598 -14.44 8.09 -12.63
N VAL A 599 -13.50 7.16 -12.43
CA VAL A 599 -13.14 6.18 -13.46
C VAL A 599 -13.29 4.75 -12.95
N SER A 600 -13.98 3.94 -13.75
CA SER A 600 -13.95 2.48 -13.69
C SER A 600 -13.46 1.94 -15.04
N ASN A 601 -13.29 0.62 -15.15
CA ASN A 601 -12.86 0.01 -16.40
C ASN A 601 -13.88 0.26 -17.51
N GLY A 602 -13.45 0.94 -18.58
CA GLY A 602 -14.31 1.26 -19.73
C GLY A 602 -15.44 2.25 -19.44
N SER A 603 -15.41 3.00 -18.33
CA SER A 603 -16.44 3.97 -17.98
C SER A 603 -15.90 5.15 -17.19
N ILE A 604 -16.31 6.36 -17.59
CA ILE A 604 -15.88 7.62 -16.97
C ILE A 604 -17.10 8.49 -16.73
N PHE A 605 -17.30 8.87 -15.47
CA PHE A 605 -18.33 9.84 -15.07
C PHE A 605 -17.66 11.15 -14.67
N SER A 606 -18.27 12.30 -14.95
CA SER A 606 -17.76 13.60 -14.51
C SER A 606 -18.84 14.50 -13.91
N VAL A 607 -18.44 15.32 -12.93
CA VAL A 607 -19.31 16.30 -12.25
C VAL A 607 -18.58 17.61 -11.99
N PRO A 608 -19.26 18.77 -12.05
CA PRO A 608 -18.64 20.06 -11.78
C PRO A 608 -18.36 20.23 -10.27
N THR A 609 -17.16 20.68 -9.93
CA THR A 609 -16.78 20.89 -8.51
C THR A 609 -17.58 21.99 -7.83
N SER A 610 -18.01 23.01 -8.58
CA SER A 610 -18.80 24.14 -8.07
C SER A 610 -20.21 23.77 -7.60
N LYS A 611 -20.76 22.64 -8.07
CA LYS A 611 -22.12 22.19 -7.73
C LYS A 611 -22.15 20.97 -6.80
N LEU A 612 -21.01 20.52 -6.27
CA LEU A 612 -20.97 19.37 -5.34
C LEU A 612 -21.85 19.62 -4.11
N GLY A 613 -22.81 18.71 -3.86
CA GLY A 613 -23.82 18.85 -2.81
C GLY A 613 -25.17 19.39 -3.31
N HIS A 614 -25.18 19.95 -4.52
CA HIS A 614 -26.35 20.54 -5.19
C HIS A 614 -26.43 20.17 -6.69
N LEU A 615 -25.83 19.05 -7.06
CA LEU A 615 -25.85 18.51 -8.42
C LEU A 615 -27.29 18.19 -8.85
N LYS A 616 -27.59 18.50 -10.11
CA LYS A 616 -28.77 18.04 -10.84
C LYS A 616 -28.37 16.93 -11.81
N SER A 617 -29.35 16.19 -12.34
CA SER A 617 -29.09 15.15 -13.35
C SER A 617 -28.37 15.69 -14.59
N SER A 618 -28.68 16.93 -15.00
CA SER A 618 -28.04 17.62 -16.12
C SER A 618 -26.57 17.97 -15.87
N ASP A 619 -26.12 17.98 -14.61
CA ASP A 619 -24.72 18.27 -14.26
C ASP A 619 -23.83 17.03 -14.38
N VAL A 620 -24.41 15.84 -14.47
CA VAL A 620 -23.70 14.57 -14.55
C VAL A 620 -23.40 14.25 -16.00
N SER A 621 -22.14 13.96 -16.29
CA SER A 621 -21.75 13.39 -17.57
C SER A 621 -21.26 11.96 -17.37
N ALA A 622 -21.62 11.05 -18.26
CA ALA A 622 -21.22 9.65 -18.20
C ALA A 622 -20.93 9.14 -19.61
N THR A 623 -19.83 8.40 -19.75
CA THR A 623 -19.39 7.83 -21.04
C THR A 623 -18.91 6.40 -20.81
N ASN A 624 -19.39 5.46 -21.63
CA ASN A 624 -18.90 4.08 -21.69
C ASN A 624 -18.16 3.85 -23.00
N PHE A 625 -17.09 3.07 -22.95
CA PHE A 625 -16.19 2.86 -24.09
C PHE A 625 -16.22 1.41 -24.59
N THR A 626 -15.86 1.22 -25.86
CA THR A 626 -15.70 -0.10 -26.47
C THR A 626 -14.42 -0.81 -25.96
N GLY A 627 -14.20 -2.04 -26.41
CA GLY A 627 -12.91 -2.74 -26.27
C GLY A 627 -12.65 -3.46 -24.95
N LYS A 628 -13.51 -3.32 -23.92
CA LYS A 628 -13.38 -4.02 -22.62
C LYS A 628 -11.95 -3.92 -22.04
N ARG A 629 -11.38 -2.72 -22.10
CA ARG A 629 -9.99 -2.44 -21.70
C ARG A 629 -9.87 -2.16 -20.20
N GLU A 630 -8.71 -2.50 -19.64
CA GLU A 630 -8.33 -2.17 -18.27
C GLU A 630 -7.83 -0.72 -18.22
N PHE A 631 -8.60 0.15 -17.55
CA PHE A 631 -8.18 1.53 -17.30
C PHE A 631 -7.34 1.51 -16.02
N GLU A 632 -6.37 2.41 -15.89
CA GLU A 632 -5.50 2.47 -14.71
C GLU A 632 -5.43 3.89 -14.15
N GLY A 633 -5.50 4.90 -15.02
CA GLY A 633 -5.36 6.29 -14.61
C GLY A 633 -6.16 7.23 -15.49
N VAL A 634 -6.48 8.39 -14.94
CA VAL A 634 -6.86 9.57 -15.72
C VAL A 634 -5.96 10.74 -15.30
N ALA A 635 -5.38 11.42 -16.27
CA ALA A 635 -4.46 12.54 -16.06
C ALA A 635 -4.89 13.70 -16.95
N PHE A 636 -4.91 14.91 -16.41
CA PHE A 636 -5.18 16.13 -17.16
C PHE A 636 -3.92 17.00 -17.13
N MET A 637 -3.68 17.67 -18.25
CA MET A 637 -2.74 18.77 -18.30
C MET A 637 -3.27 19.95 -17.48
N HIS A 638 -2.35 20.78 -16.98
CA HIS A 638 -2.61 21.88 -16.07
C HIS A 638 -2.70 23.24 -16.79
N ARG A 639 -2.05 23.38 -17.94
CA ARG A 639 -2.02 24.58 -18.80
C ARG A 639 -2.85 24.43 -20.08
N SER A 640 -3.35 23.23 -20.37
CA SER A 640 -4.25 22.97 -21.50
C SER A 640 -5.49 22.18 -21.06
N ASN A 641 -6.51 22.11 -21.92
CA ASN A 641 -7.71 21.29 -21.70
C ASN A 641 -7.51 19.82 -22.14
N SER A 642 -6.27 19.34 -22.24
CA SER A 642 -5.99 17.97 -22.68
C SER A 642 -6.14 16.97 -21.54
N GLY A 643 -6.99 15.97 -21.74
CA GLY A 643 -7.18 14.84 -20.83
C GLY A 643 -6.68 13.54 -21.43
N TYR A 644 -6.14 12.66 -20.59
CA TYR A 644 -5.60 11.37 -21.00
C TYR A 644 -6.06 10.26 -20.05
N VAL A 645 -6.28 9.07 -20.59
CA VAL A 645 -6.57 7.84 -19.87
C VAL A 645 -5.40 6.88 -20.05
N LEU A 646 -4.85 6.40 -18.95
CA LEU A 646 -3.82 5.38 -18.92
C LEU A 646 -4.49 4.01 -18.97
N LEU A 647 -4.09 3.16 -19.91
CA LEU A 647 -4.63 1.81 -20.10
C LEU A 647 -3.54 0.75 -19.88
N ASN A 648 -3.93 -0.43 -19.41
CA ASN A 648 -3.07 -1.62 -19.28
C ASN A 648 -3.28 -2.60 -20.46
N ARG A 649 -2.56 -3.73 -20.43
CA ARG A 649 -2.65 -4.83 -21.43
C ARG A 649 -2.43 -4.30 -22.85
N GLY A 650 -1.22 -3.81 -23.05
CA GLY A 650 -0.88 -2.78 -24.03
C GLY A 650 -0.80 -1.41 -23.37
N PRO A 651 0.16 -1.21 -22.43
CA PRO A 651 0.37 0.06 -21.74
C PRO A 651 0.45 1.25 -22.70
N ALA A 652 -0.47 2.19 -22.55
CA ALA A 652 -0.55 3.37 -23.41
C ALA A 652 -1.36 4.49 -22.75
N LEU A 653 -1.11 5.72 -23.22
CA LEU A 653 -1.93 6.89 -22.92
C LEU A 653 -2.87 7.13 -24.11
N TYR A 654 -4.16 7.26 -23.81
CA TYR A 654 -5.19 7.62 -24.77
C TYR A 654 -5.71 9.02 -24.45
N GLN A 655 -5.65 9.93 -25.43
CA GLN A 655 -6.19 11.28 -25.31
C GLN A 655 -7.72 11.27 -25.42
N MET A 656 -8.38 12.04 -24.57
CA MET A 656 -9.80 12.36 -24.69
C MET A 656 -9.96 13.40 -25.81
N ASN A 657 -10.62 13.02 -26.91
CA ASN A 657 -10.89 13.95 -28.00
C ASN A 657 -12.38 14.26 -28.05
N ASN A 658 -12.73 15.50 -27.74
CA ASN A 658 -14.12 15.95 -27.85
C ASN A 658 -14.58 15.84 -29.30
N LYS A 659 -15.84 15.45 -29.45
CA LYS A 659 -16.54 15.40 -30.73
C LYS A 659 -17.58 16.51 -30.82
#